data_AF-A0ABD5XXC6-F1
#
_entry.id   AF-A0ABD5XXC6-F1
#
_cell.length_a   1.000
_cell.length_b   1.000
_cell.length_c   1.000
_cell.angle_alpha   90.00
_cell.angle_beta   90.00
_cell.angle_gamma   90.00
#
_symmetry.space_group_name_H-M   'P 1'
#
loop_
_entity.id
_entity.type
_entity.pdbx_description
1 polymer ?
#
loop_
_entity_poly.entity_id
_entity_poly.type
_entity_poly.pdbx_seq_one_letter_code
_entity_poly.pdbx_strand_id
1 'polypeptide(L)'
;MTDTQPTDGPFAAEVTIDADDRSDWSVSPRIFGAYVEHYGREIYPGIYAEHATNNSFEPWNFDRKTAERSRLAYDEDDLPEHDGIAYPWQPIGDADYEMPTGGVHGGDDAHFQRITVHGDGAADDSAAGGVSQRVPLPDYRTAEYDLSVSVRGADVDAVEARLTDFGGEVLASESIPVTGEWVRHEDLSLELASESDARYPAEGTDGNFRDNSAPHGEYRLQFVAEGDGHVDLDWVMLMSGDAVDGKFNPEMLERMEAMEVESIKWPGGNFASHYRWRDGVGPLEDRPVSEAPGWSGLEPNFLGTAEYIELCRKLGVEPMITVGWWEEIGPAEAADWVEYCNGDPEETEMGALRAEHGYEEPFDVQYWEIGNEVWGDWQFGHTSDPREFARGSDEREGADAYYDAMTAVDPDITVFADLLDPGYTRFEADADEWAEALFTEVGDRIDGVDTHHYNFGIRRSDDDSPEEWVEEHDAGPVDYLETLVAYPTQYEEELAGLAEDAAEHGVDPFVINVGEWGLYVHVGEDWPDIGMGTTANAAYTSGMFGAFVRQGDAVRRASHTHMPIKQFPDTGGTNATPLSPVARVQQLYAEVLADGRSWHALGVDVGGPTRTLPELGTRIQRMEGVPYVDATAVVDDASEELVVFLTNRNLSHEGTVSVDLDADAAGRSVTVEVLEPTESPHDSQESRTEPDAYRIDHSTETVSDDGTLEVALAPSAVARLRID
;
A
#
# COMPACT_ATOMS: atom_id res chain seq x y z
N MET A 1 -13.57 -38.86 11.77
CA MET A 1 -12.99 -37.80 12.60
C MET A 1 -13.19 -36.57 11.75
N THR A 2 -13.89 -35.56 12.26
CA THR A 2 -14.03 -34.29 11.55
C THR A 2 -12.62 -33.76 11.30
N ASP A 3 -12.35 -33.28 10.08
CA ASP A 3 -11.00 -32.84 9.70
C ASP A 3 -10.59 -31.58 10.46
N THR A 4 -11.58 -30.77 10.83
CA THR A 4 -11.44 -29.73 11.83
C THR A 4 -11.86 -30.33 13.17
N GLN A 5 -10.96 -30.40 14.16
CA GLN A 5 -11.39 -30.64 15.54
C GLN A 5 -11.62 -29.26 16.17
N PRO A 6 -12.85 -28.72 16.15
CA PRO A 6 -13.14 -27.51 16.89
C PRO A 6 -12.88 -27.77 18.37
N THR A 7 -12.24 -26.82 19.05
CA THR A 7 -12.29 -26.81 20.51
C THR A 7 -13.72 -26.65 20.97
N ASP A 8 -14.14 -27.47 21.92
CA ASP A 8 -15.47 -27.38 22.54
C ASP A 8 -15.54 -26.34 23.69
N GLY A 9 -14.52 -25.48 23.84
CA GLY A 9 -14.46 -24.51 24.95
C GLY A 9 -13.08 -23.87 25.18
N PRO A 10 -12.93 -23.11 26.28
CA PRO A 10 -11.66 -22.51 26.67
C PRO A 10 -10.53 -23.52 26.76
N PHE A 11 -9.31 -23.08 26.43
CA PHE A 11 -8.13 -23.94 26.39
C PHE A 11 -6.98 -23.40 27.25
N ALA A 12 -5.99 -24.26 27.50
CA ALA A 12 -4.76 -23.89 28.18
C ALA A 12 -3.55 -24.28 27.32
N ALA A 13 -2.58 -23.40 27.22
CA ALA A 13 -1.33 -23.62 26.50
C ALA A 13 -0.13 -23.30 27.41
N GLU A 14 1.03 -23.83 27.05
CA GLU A 14 2.31 -23.60 27.70
C GLU A 14 3.27 -23.08 26.64
N VAL A 15 3.98 -21.99 26.94
CA VAL A 15 5.01 -21.42 26.06
C VAL A 15 6.31 -21.39 26.84
N THR A 16 7.31 -22.12 26.37
CA THR A 16 8.63 -22.17 27.00
C THR A 16 9.61 -21.37 26.15
N ILE A 17 10.31 -20.42 26.78
CA ILE A 17 11.34 -19.61 26.12
C ILE A 17 12.72 -20.25 26.39
N ASP A 18 13.41 -20.67 25.33
CA ASP A 18 14.80 -21.13 25.45
C ASP A 18 15.75 -19.94 25.29
N ALA A 19 16.22 -19.41 26.42
CA ALA A 19 17.15 -18.29 26.43
C ALA A 19 18.56 -18.65 25.90
N ASP A 20 18.90 -19.94 25.82
CA ASP A 20 20.17 -20.41 25.27
C ASP A 20 20.10 -20.60 23.73
N ASP A 21 18.90 -20.75 23.16
CA ASP A 21 18.67 -20.87 21.71
C ASP A 21 18.45 -19.50 21.06
N ARG A 22 19.51 -18.71 21.02
CA ARG A 22 19.50 -17.36 20.44
C ARG A 22 19.99 -17.36 19.01
N SER A 23 19.30 -16.65 18.13
CA SER A 23 19.71 -16.49 16.73
C SER A 23 21.06 -15.77 16.59
N ASP A 24 21.83 -16.15 15.56
CA ASP A 24 23.09 -15.46 15.19
C ASP A 24 22.83 -14.19 14.35
N TRP A 25 21.60 -13.99 13.88
CA TRP A 25 21.14 -12.81 13.17
C TRP A 25 20.29 -11.91 14.07
N SER A 26 20.30 -10.61 13.79
CA SER A 26 19.32 -9.68 14.33
C SER A 26 18.06 -9.62 13.48
N VAL A 27 16.91 -9.41 14.12
CA VAL A 27 15.64 -9.11 13.46
C VAL A 27 15.76 -7.79 12.70
N SER A 28 15.34 -7.80 11.44
CA SER A 28 15.39 -6.60 10.60
C SER A 28 14.15 -5.73 10.86
N PRO A 29 14.29 -4.42 11.15
CA PRO A 29 13.14 -3.52 11.28
C PRO A 29 12.37 -3.36 9.96
N ARG A 30 13.02 -3.61 8.81
CA ARG A 30 12.42 -3.51 7.47
C ARG A 30 11.34 -4.56 7.17
N ILE A 31 11.04 -5.45 8.10
CA ILE A 31 9.84 -6.31 8.02
C ILE A 31 8.55 -5.51 8.26
N PHE A 32 8.66 -4.27 8.73
CA PHE A 32 7.57 -3.29 8.84
C PHE A 32 7.57 -2.33 7.66
N GLY A 33 7.59 -2.88 6.44
CA GLY A 33 7.55 -2.11 5.20
C GLY A 33 6.13 -1.79 4.74
N ALA A 34 6.04 -0.81 3.85
CA ALA A 34 4.83 -0.43 3.14
C ALA A 34 5.03 -0.58 1.62
N TYR A 35 3.95 -0.95 0.94
CA TYR A 35 3.93 -1.13 -0.51
C TYR A 35 3.14 0.00 -1.17
N VAL A 36 3.78 0.75 -2.07
CA VAL A 36 3.19 1.86 -2.83
C VAL A 36 3.21 1.53 -4.32
N GLU A 37 2.06 1.68 -4.97
CA GLU A 37 2.01 1.76 -6.42
C GLU A 37 1.07 2.87 -6.90
N HIS A 38 1.12 3.20 -8.19
CA HIS A 38 0.23 4.20 -8.78
C HIS A 38 -1.17 3.62 -9.07
N TYR A 39 -1.76 3.01 -8.04
CA TYR A 39 -3.04 2.32 -8.01
C TYR A 39 -4.14 3.19 -7.41
N GLY A 40 -5.26 3.31 -8.12
CA GLY A 40 -6.43 4.05 -7.66
C GLY A 40 -6.06 5.43 -7.13
N ARG A 41 -6.34 5.67 -5.84
CA ARG A 41 -6.06 6.94 -5.14
C ARG A 41 -4.94 6.82 -4.09
N GLU A 42 -4.01 5.88 -4.27
CA GLU A 42 -2.81 5.77 -3.42
C GLU A 42 -1.92 6.99 -3.52
N ILE A 43 -1.76 7.53 -4.73
CA ILE A 43 -0.92 8.70 -4.95
C ILE A 43 -1.74 9.97 -4.81
N TYR A 44 -2.87 10.09 -5.51
CA TYR A 44 -3.67 11.32 -5.56
C TYR A 44 -5.16 11.04 -5.21
N PRO A 45 -5.77 11.67 -4.19
CA PRO A 45 -5.18 12.41 -3.08
C PRO A 45 -4.79 11.48 -1.91
N GLY A 46 -3.80 10.61 -2.12
CA GLY A 46 -3.30 9.69 -1.10
C GLY A 46 -2.01 10.22 -0.47
N ILE A 47 -0.86 9.85 -1.05
CA ILE A 47 0.47 10.38 -0.69
C ILE A 47 0.54 11.89 -0.96
N TYR A 48 0.04 12.31 -2.12
CA TYR A 48 -0.07 13.71 -2.51
C TYR A 48 -1.41 14.27 -2.06
N ALA A 49 -1.41 15.52 -1.61
CA ALA A 49 -2.63 16.25 -1.27
C ALA A 49 -3.32 16.88 -2.50
N GLU A 50 -3.19 16.28 -3.69
CA GLU A 50 -3.75 16.76 -4.95
C GLU A 50 -5.17 16.22 -5.17
N HIS A 51 -6.16 17.10 -5.17
CA HIS A 51 -7.58 16.73 -5.18
C HIS A 51 -8.26 16.81 -6.57
N ALA A 52 -7.65 17.48 -7.54
CA ALA A 52 -8.16 17.53 -8.91
C ALA A 52 -7.67 16.33 -9.73
N THR A 53 -8.54 15.80 -10.59
CA THR A 53 -8.23 14.69 -11.51
C THR A 53 -8.19 15.19 -12.96
N ASN A 54 -7.36 14.57 -13.79
CA ASN A 54 -7.10 15.02 -15.16
C ASN A 54 -6.73 16.51 -15.21
N ASN A 55 -5.63 16.81 -14.53
CA ASN A 55 -5.07 18.15 -14.31
C ASN A 55 -4.73 18.88 -15.61
N SER A 56 -4.55 18.13 -16.72
CA SER A 56 -4.19 18.68 -18.03
C SER A 56 -5.21 18.47 -19.14
N PHE A 57 -6.43 18.10 -18.79
CA PHE A 57 -7.54 17.97 -19.75
C PHE A 57 -7.20 17.03 -20.92
N GLU A 58 -6.45 15.97 -20.63
CA GLU A 58 -6.05 14.96 -21.61
C GLU A 58 -7.23 14.04 -21.97
N PRO A 59 -7.25 13.48 -23.19
CA PRO A 59 -8.27 12.53 -23.59
C PRO A 59 -8.29 11.28 -22.69
N TRP A 60 -9.47 10.92 -22.19
CA TRP A 60 -9.68 9.74 -21.34
C TRP A 60 -10.05 8.53 -22.21
N ASN A 61 -9.07 7.69 -22.55
CA ASN A 61 -9.21 6.67 -23.61
C ASN A 61 -9.33 5.21 -23.13
N PHE A 62 -9.60 4.94 -21.86
CA PHE A 62 -9.53 3.59 -21.30
C PHE A 62 -10.83 3.12 -20.64
N ASP A 63 -11.00 1.79 -20.65
CA ASP A 63 -12.11 1.12 -19.97
C ASP A 63 -12.01 1.36 -18.47
N ARG A 64 -13.11 1.80 -17.90
CA ARG A 64 -13.20 2.22 -16.51
C ARG A 64 -13.24 0.98 -15.62
N LYS A 65 -12.42 0.97 -14.56
CA LYS A 65 -12.28 -0.16 -13.62
C LYS A 65 -13.15 0.09 -12.38
N THR A 66 -13.23 -0.91 -11.50
CA THR A 66 -13.92 -0.81 -10.20
C THR A 66 -13.47 0.40 -9.38
N ALA A 67 -14.34 0.94 -8.52
CA ALA A 67 -14.08 2.13 -7.70
C ALA A 67 -12.72 2.12 -6.96
N GLU A 68 -12.33 0.98 -6.38
CA GLU A 68 -11.05 0.81 -5.67
C GLU A 68 -9.82 1.03 -6.57
N ARG A 69 -9.93 0.66 -7.86
CA ARG A 69 -8.87 0.78 -8.87
C ARG A 69 -8.92 2.13 -9.58
N SER A 70 -10.03 2.85 -9.46
CA SER A 70 -10.27 4.10 -10.15
C SER A 70 -9.53 5.25 -9.48
N ARG A 71 -8.95 6.12 -10.30
CA ARG A 71 -8.44 7.43 -9.85
C ARG A 71 -9.57 8.42 -9.53
N LEU A 72 -10.79 8.14 -9.96
CA LEU A 72 -11.94 9.01 -9.77
C LEU A 72 -12.53 8.79 -8.37
N ALA A 73 -12.84 9.86 -7.66
CA ALA A 73 -13.53 9.77 -6.38
C ALA A 73 -15.03 9.42 -6.52
N TYR A 74 -15.63 9.60 -7.69
CA TYR A 74 -17.06 9.41 -7.91
C TYR A 74 -17.31 8.36 -9.00
N ASP A 75 -18.42 7.63 -8.85
CA ASP A 75 -18.84 6.62 -9.81
C ASP A 75 -19.21 7.21 -11.17
N GLU A 76 -19.15 6.37 -12.18
CA GLU A 76 -19.41 6.72 -13.57
C GLU A 76 -20.82 7.25 -13.82
N ASP A 77 -21.81 6.65 -13.17
CA ASP A 77 -23.21 7.04 -13.30
C ASP A 77 -23.45 8.49 -12.82
N ASP A 78 -22.55 9.00 -11.97
CA ASP A 78 -22.54 10.37 -11.46
C ASP A 78 -21.75 11.36 -12.33
N LEU A 79 -20.96 10.86 -13.29
CA LEU A 79 -20.03 11.61 -14.14
C LEU A 79 -20.22 11.23 -15.62
N PRO A 80 -21.23 11.79 -16.31
CA PRO A 80 -21.40 11.56 -17.74
C PRO A 80 -20.28 12.22 -18.56
N GLU A 81 -19.93 11.61 -19.69
CA GLU A 81 -19.06 12.25 -20.69
C GLU A 81 -19.81 13.32 -21.48
N HIS A 82 -19.09 14.37 -21.87
CA HIS A 82 -19.63 15.48 -22.65
C HIS A 82 -18.71 15.79 -23.83
N ASP A 83 -19.31 15.99 -25.01
CA ASP A 83 -18.58 16.35 -26.22
C ASP A 83 -17.75 17.62 -26.00
N GLY A 84 -16.44 17.55 -26.26
CA GLY A 84 -15.52 18.68 -26.15
C GLY A 84 -15.09 19.05 -24.73
N ILE A 85 -15.47 18.25 -23.73
CA ILE A 85 -15.04 18.40 -22.33
C ILE A 85 -14.10 17.26 -21.97
N ALA A 86 -12.97 17.57 -21.32
CA ALA A 86 -12.09 16.52 -20.81
C ALA A 86 -12.71 15.83 -19.58
N TYR A 87 -12.77 14.51 -19.61
CA TYR A 87 -13.32 13.75 -18.50
C TYR A 87 -12.34 13.72 -17.30
N PRO A 88 -12.78 13.86 -16.03
CA PRO A 88 -14.15 13.84 -15.53
C PRO A 88 -14.80 15.24 -15.36
N TRP A 89 -14.26 16.28 -15.98
CA TRP A 89 -14.85 17.62 -15.93
C TRP A 89 -16.26 17.62 -16.55
N GLN A 90 -17.09 18.56 -16.10
CA GLN A 90 -18.49 18.70 -16.45
C GLN A 90 -18.76 20.14 -16.90
N PRO A 91 -19.56 20.38 -17.95
CA PRO A 91 -19.83 21.73 -18.45
C PRO A 91 -20.70 22.55 -17.48
N ILE A 92 -20.50 23.86 -17.45
CA ILE A 92 -21.33 24.84 -16.74
C ILE A 92 -21.91 25.81 -17.77
N GLY A 93 -23.23 25.90 -17.85
CA GLY A 93 -23.89 26.87 -18.74
C GLY A 93 -23.85 26.50 -20.23
N ASP A 94 -24.41 27.39 -21.06
CA ASP A 94 -24.55 27.21 -22.50
C ASP A 94 -23.37 27.87 -23.22
N ALA A 95 -22.29 27.10 -23.40
CA ALA A 95 -21.03 27.53 -24.01
C ALA A 95 -20.58 26.50 -25.06
N ASP A 96 -19.67 26.88 -25.96
CA ASP A 96 -19.01 25.90 -26.82
C ASP A 96 -17.73 25.37 -26.14
N TYR A 97 -17.55 24.05 -26.18
CA TYR A 97 -16.44 23.35 -25.53
C TYR A 97 -15.60 22.59 -26.55
N GLU A 98 -14.29 22.70 -26.43
CA GLU A 98 -13.33 22.00 -27.27
C GLU A 98 -12.12 21.54 -26.43
N MET A 99 -11.43 20.48 -26.88
CA MET A 99 -10.15 20.01 -26.33
C MET A 99 -9.01 20.12 -27.37
N PRO A 100 -8.54 21.33 -27.74
CA PRO A 100 -7.49 21.46 -28.73
C PRO A 100 -6.11 21.03 -28.17
N THR A 101 -5.14 20.86 -29.06
CA THR A 101 -3.73 20.63 -28.68
C THR A 101 -2.94 21.93 -28.58
N GLY A 102 -1.80 21.89 -27.88
CA GLY A 102 -0.96 23.06 -27.57
C GLY A 102 -1.19 23.59 -26.15
N GLY A 103 -1.49 22.66 -25.24
CA GLY A 103 -1.41 22.86 -23.79
C GLY A 103 0.04 23.12 -23.35
N VAL A 104 0.19 23.41 -22.07
CA VAL A 104 1.47 23.64 -21.39
C VAL A 104 1.93 22.43 -20.57
N HIS A 105 1.11 21.38 -20.45
CA HIS A 105 1.50 20.12 -19.80
C HIS A 105 0.72 18.93 -20.40
N GLY A 106 1.35 17.75 -20.43
CA GLY A 106 0.83 16.58 -21.16
C GLY A 106 1.79 16.01 -22.22
N GLY A 107 2.97 16.61 -22.41
CA GLY A 107 3.99 16.18 -23.38
C GLY A 107 3.82 16.80 -24.78
N ASP A 108 4.37 16.13 -25.80
CA ASP A 108 4.51 16.68 -27.16
C ASP A 108 3.18 17.02 -27.87
N ASP A 109 2.06 16.40 -27.46
CA ASP A 109 0.71 16.60 -28.00
C ASP A 109 -0.30 17.08 -26.93
N ALA A 110 0.20 17.73 -25.87
CA ALA A 110 -0.58 18.25 -24.74
C ALA A 110 -1.90 18.91 -25.15
N HIS A 111 -3.00 18.48 -24.54
CA HIS A 111 -4.33 19.04 -24.71
C HIS A 111 -4.60 20.16 -23.69
N PHE A 112 -5.69 20.90 -23.89
CA PHE A 112 -6.20 21.87 -22.93
C PHE A 112 -7.71 22.03 -23.11
N GLN A 113 -8.41 22.56 -22.11
CA GLN A 113 -9.84 22.84 -22.22
C GLN A 113 -10.10 24.25 -22.72
N ARG A 114 -10.77 24.38 -23.88
CA ARG A 114 -11.32 25.66 -24.35
C ARG A 114 -12.79 25.80 -24.00
N ILE A 115 -13.18 26.99 -23.57
CA ILE A 115 -14.55 27.39 -23.24
C ILE A 115 -14.85 28.70 -23.97
N THR A 116 -15.76 28.66 -24.94
CA THR A 116 -16.20 29.84 -25.70
C THR A 116 -17.55 30.30 -25.19
N VAL A 117 -17.59 31.51 -24.63
CA VAL A 117 -18.77 32.14 -24.05
C VAL A 117 -19.37 33.14 -25.03
N HIS A 118 -20.70 33.23 -25.07
CA HIS A 118 -21.46 34.06 -26.02
C HIS A 118 -22.35 35.06 -25.30
N GLY A 119 -22.13 36.36 -25.54
CA GLY A 119 -22.74 37.43 -24.76
C GLY A 119 -24.21 37.80 -25.05
N ASP A 120 -24.95 37.03 -25.87
CA ASP A 120 -26.22 37.49 -26.42
C ASP A 120 -27.49 36.86 -25.77
N GLY A 121 -28.05 37.56 -24.77
CA GLY A 121 -29.48 37.88 -24.81
C GLY A 121 -30.49 37.09 -23.95
N ALA A 122 -30.10 36.41 -22.88
CA ALA A 122 -31.05 35.92 -21.88
C ALA A 122 -30.92 36.71 -20.56
N ALA A 123 -32.05 37.18 -20.05
CA ALA A 123 -32.14 38.04 -18.87
C ALA A 123 -32.10 37.25 -17.53
N ASP A 124 -31.45 36.09 -17.53
CA ASP A 124 -31.14 35.22 -16.39
C ASP A 124 -29.70 34.72 -16.58
N ASP A 125 -29.03 34.28 -15.51
CA ASP A 125 -27.62 33.84 -15.32
C ASP A 125 -27.05 32.80 -16.35
N SER A 126 -27.31 32.99 -17.64
CA SER A 126 -27.11 32.06 -18.76
C SER A 126 -26.12 32.58 -19.80
N ALA A 127 -25.45 33.70 -19.51
CA ALA A 127 -24.33 34.22 -20.30
C ALA A 127 -22.95 33.77 -19.76
N ALA A 128 -22.96 32.90 -18.75
CA ALA A 128 -21.77 32.31 -18.16
C ALA A 128 -21.54 30.92 -18.77
N GLY A 129 -20.27 30.61 -19.07
CA GLY A 129 -19.81 29.29 -19.48
C GLY A 129 -18.63 28.85 -18.61
N GLY A 130 -18.46 27.55 -18.42
CA GLY A 130 -17.42 27.07 -17.52
C GLY A 130 -17.26 25.55 -17.51
N VAL A 131 -16.33 25.08 -16.68
CA VAL A 131 -16.18 23.67 -16.35
C VAL A 131 -16.17 23.47 -14.84
N SER A 132 -16.64 22.31 -14.40
CA SER A 132 -16.69 21.90 -13.00
C SER A 132 -16.17 20.48 -12.82
N GLN A 133 -15.59 20.21 -11.67
CA GLN A 133 -15.26 18.87 -11.22
C GLN A 133 -15.74 18.70 -9.78
N ARG A 134 -16.40 17.58 -9.47
CA ARG A 134 -16.71 17.23 -8.08
C ARG A 134 -15.41 16.85 -7.38
N VAL A 135 -15.15 17.43 -6.22
CA VAL A 135 -13.93 17.18 -5.44
C VAL A 135 -14.27 16.97 -3.96
N PRO A 136 -13.87 15.84 -3.38
CA PRO A 136 -13.91 15.63 -1.93
C PRO A 136 -12.69 16.29 -1.29
N LEU A 137 -12.93 17.16 -0.31
CA LEU A 137 -11.87 17.96 0.33
C LEU A 137 -11.82 17.72 1.85
N PRO A 138 -10.62 17.65 2.46
CA PRO A 138 -10.44 17.44 3.89
C PRO A 138 -10.68 18.73 4.69
N ASP A 139 -11.88 19.28 4.59
CA ASP A 139 -12.29 20.54 5.23
C ASP A 139 -12.36 20.47 6.77
N TYR A 140 -12.39 19.27 7.34
CA TYR A 140 -12.18 19.00 8.77
C TYR A 140 -10.73 19.23 9.24
N ARG A 141 -9.76 19.23 8.32
CA ARG A 141 -8.31 19.44 8.57
C ARG A 141 -7.89 20.86 8.21
N THR A 142 -8.31 21.36 7.05
CA THR A 142 -7.94 22.69 6.56
C THR A 142 -9.08 23.38 5.81
N ALA A 143 -9.19 24.70 5.98
CA ALA A 143 -10.09 25.55 5.21
C ALA A 143 -9.41 26.21 3.99
N GLU A 144 -8.08 26.15 3.91
CA GLU A 144 -7.28 26.76 2.84
C GLU A 144 -6.88 25.72 1.80
N TYR A 145 -6.94 26.07 0.52
CA TYR A 145 -6.57 25.22 -0.61
C TYR A 145 -5.74 26.01 -1.62
N ASP A 146 -4.55 25.54 -1.92
CA ASP A 146 -3.66 26.17 -2.90
C ASP A 146 -4.04 25.71 -4.30
N LEU A 147 -4.40 26.67 -5.15
CA LEU A 147 -4.80 26.44 -6.54
C LEU A 147 -3.68 26.88 -7.47
N SER A 148 -3.24 25.96 -8.34
CA SER A 148 -2.46 26.32 -9.52
C SER A 148 -3.26 26.11 -10.80
N VAL A 149 -3.18 27.07 -11.74
CA VAL A 149 -3.84 26.99 -13.05
C VAL A 149 -3.11 27.81 -14.11
N SER A 150 -3.03 27.27 -15.33
CA SER A 150 -2.64 28.02 -16.53
C SER A 150 -3.87 28.56 -17.22
N VAL A 151 -3.85 29.85 -17.53
CA VAL A 151 -4.96 30.52 -18.21
C VAL A 151 -4.44 31.32 -19.40
N ARG A 152 -5.17 31.24 -20.52
CA ARG A 152 -5.11 32.22 -21.62
C ARG A 152 -6.49 32.41 -22.23
N GLY A 153 -6.63 33.33 -23.16
CA GLY A 153 -7.88 33.53 -23.89
C GLY A 153 -7.92 34.81 -24.70
N ALA A 154 -9.09 35.13 -25.22
CA ALA A 154 -9.33 36.36 -25.94
C ALA A 154 -10.74 36.90 -25.67
N ASP A 155 -10.85 38.22 -25.58
CA ASP A 155 -12.11 38.96 -25.43
C ASP A 155 -12.93 38.61 -24.15
N VAL A 156 -12.31 37.88 -23.22
CA VAL A 156 -12.75 37.66 -21.84
C VAL A 156 -11.73 38.33 -20.92
N ASP A 157 -12.18 39.10 -19.92
CA ASP A 157 -11.30 39.85 -19.02
C ASP A 157 -10.70 38.97 -17.91
N ALA A 158 -11.49 38.03 -17.38
CA ALA A 158 -11.10 37.15 -16.28
C ALA A 158 -11.94 35.86 -16.28
N VAL A 159 -11.39 34.81 -15.67
CA VAL A 159 -12.10 33.59 -15.28
C VAL A 159 -12.15 33.54 -13.75
N GLU A 160 -13.29 33.14 -13.18
CA GLU A 160 -13.43 32.97 -11.74
C GLU A 160 -13.27 31.50 -11.38
N ALA A 161 -12.26 31.19 -10.57
CA ALA A 161 -12.11 29.90 -9.92
C ALA A 161 -12.96 29.90 -8.64
N ARG A 162 -13.75 28.85 -8.40
CA ARG A 162 -14.67 28.77 -7.28
C ARG A 162 -14.65 27.38 -6.65
N LEU A 163 -14.76 27.32 -5.34
CA LEU A 163 -15.26 26.14 -4.63
C LEU A 163 -16.71 26.39 -4.24
N THR A 164 -17.61 25.53 -4.70
CA THR A 164 -19.04 25.60 -4.34
C THR A 164 -19.48 24.35 -3.62
N ASP A 165 -20.51 24.47 -2.81
CA ASP A 165 -21.27 23.29 -2.38
C ASP A 165 -22.11 22.72 -3.53
N PHE A 166 -22.89 21.67 -3.25
CA PHE A 166 -23.79 21.07 -4.24
C PHE A 166 -25.09 21.86 -4.47
N GLY A 167 -25.44 22.75 -3.54
CA GLY A 167 -26.54 23.71 -3.65
C GLY A 167 -26.23 24.91 -4.55
N GLY A 168 -24.97 25.11 -4.92
CA GLY A 168 -24.47 26.22 -5.73
C GLY A 168 -24.03 27.44 -4.93
N GLU A 169 -23.92 27.34 -3.60
CA GLU A 169 -23.31 28.39 -2.77
C GLU A 169 -21.80 28.42 -3.01
N VAL A 170 -21.28 29.61 -3.32
CA VAL A 170 -19.84 29.84 -3.48
C VAL A 170 -19.21 30.02 -2.10
N LEU A 171 -18.34 29.10 -1.71
CA LEU A 171 -17.69 29.07 -0.41
C LEU A 171 -16.28 29.66 -0.44
N ALA A 172 -15.60 29.61 -1.59
CA ALA A 172 -14.36 30.32 -1.87
C ALA A 172 -14.31 30.71 -3.35
N SER A 173 -13.70 31.85 -3.68
CA SER A 173 -13.41 32.19 -5.08
C SER A 173 -12.21 33.10 -5.26
N GLU A 174 -11.58 32.99 -6.42
CA GLU A 174 -10.49 33.85 -6.88
C GLU A 174 -10.73 34.28 -8.33
N SER A 175 -10.36 35.53 -8.64
CA SER A 175 -10.51 36.08 -10.00
C SER A 175 -9.17 36.09 -10.71
N ILE A 176 -9.10 35.34 -11.81
CA ILE A 176 -7.87 35.09 -12.55
C ILE A 176 -7.89 35.88 -13.86
N PRO A 177 -6.96 36.83 -14.07
CA PRO A 177 -6.90 37.61 -15.30
C PRO A 177 -6.66 36.74 -16.54
N VAL A 178 -7.40 37.00 -17.61
CA VAL A 178 -7.21 36.31 -18.89
C VAL A 178 -6.34 37.17 -19.82
N THR A 179 -5.31 36.57 -20.40
CA THR A 179 -4.42 37.24 -21.37
C THR A 179 -4.30 36.43 -22.65
N GLY A 180 -3.74 37.02 -23.72
CA GLY A 180 -3.55 36.33 -25.00
C GLY A 180 -2.41 35.28 -25.01
N GLU A 181 -1.63 35.18 -23.95
CA GLU A 181 -0.54 34.20 -23.78
C GLU A 181 -0.84 33.33 -22.54
N TRP A 182 -0.29 32.11 -22.50
CA TRP A 182 -0.38 31.25 -21.31
C TRP A 182 0.30 31.93 -20.13
N VAL A 183 -0.45 32.10 -19.05
CA VAL A 183 0.08 32.56 -17.75
C VAL A 183 -0.24 31.49 -16.72
N ARG A 184 0.79 30.96 -16.08
CA ARG A 184 0.68 30.09 -14.92
C ARG A 184 0.46 30.94 -13.67
N HIS A 185 -0.58 30.62 -12.91
CA HIS A 185 -0.88 31.20 -11.61
C HIS A 185 -0.68 30.11 -10.55
N GLU A 186 0.24 30.31 -9.60
CA GLU A 186 0.60 29.30 -8.57
C GLU A 186 0.42 29.84 -7.14
N ASP A 187 0.16 31.14 -7.00
CA ASP A 187 -0.02 31.82 -5.71
C ASP A 187 -1.51 32.05 -5.38
N LEU A 188 -2.43 31.25 -5.94
CA LEU A 188 -3.87 31.39 -5.67
C LEU A 188 -4.23 30.53 -4.45
N SER A 189 -5.02 31.10 -3.55
CA SER A 189 -5.52 30.40 -2.35
C SER A 189 -7.03 30.53 -2.27
N LEU A 190 -7.73 29.41 -2.20
CA LEU A 190 -9.16 29.33 -1.98
C LEU A 190 -9.42 29.03 -0.50
N GLU A 191 -9.71 30.06 0.29
CA GLU A 191 -10.09 29.94 1.71
C GLU A 191 -11.61 29.77 1.83
N LEU A 192 -12.06 28.61 2.32
CA LEU A 192 -13.46 28.28 2.53
C LEU A 192 -14.08 29.15 3.62
N ALA A 193 -15.20 29.82 3.30
CA ALA A 193 -15.98 30.60 4.26
C ALA A 193 -16.64 29.72 5.35
N SER A 194 -16.93 28.47 5.01
CA SER A 194 -17.45 27.43 5.91
C SER A 194 -17.25 26.04 5.30
N GLU A 195 -17.30 25.01 6.14
CA GLU A 195 -17.38 23.61 5.71
C GLU A 195 -18.66 23.35 4.92
N SER A 196 -18.63 22.34 4.05
CA SER A 196 -19.79 21.84 3.32
C SER A 196 -20.72 21.08 4.26
N ASP A 197 -22.02 21.32 4.14
CA ASP A 197 -23.03 20.52 4.85
C ASP A 197 -23.13 19.08 4.30
N ALA A 198 -22.62 18.83 3.09
CA ALA A 198 -22.56 17.51 2.46
C ALA A 198 -21.20 16.84 2.73
N ARG A 199 -21.24 15.56 3.10
CA ARG A 199 -20.06 14.73 3.36
C ARG A 199 -19.92 13.64 2.31
N TYR A 200 -18.68 13.27 2.04
CA TYR A 200 -18.33 12.19 1.13
C TYR A 200 -18.35 10.83 1.87
N PRO A 201 -18.78 9.73 1.24
CA PRO A 201 -19.64 9.71 0.06
C PRO A 201 -21.04 10.24 0.41
N ALA A 202 -21.79 10.76 -0.57
CA ALA A 202 -23.17 11.18 -0.37
C ALA A 202 -24.12 10.01 -0.05
N GLU A 203 -25.15 10.25 0.78
CA GLU A 203 -26.20 9.25 1.05
C GLU A 203 -26.80 8.69 -0.26
N GLY A 204 -26.67 7.37 -0.48
CA GLY A 204 -27.34 6.65 -1.57
C GLY A 204 -26.51 6.41 -2.84
N THR A 205 -25.19 6.56 -2.81
CA THR A 205 -24.29 6.03 -3.85
C THR A 205 -24.13 4.51 -3.71
N ASP A 206 -24.52 3.75 -4.74
CA ASP A 206 -24.55 2.26 -4.80
C ASP A 206 -23.16 1.65 -5.14
N GLY A 207 -22.11 2.01 -4.40
CA GLY A 207 -20.83 1.30 -4.47
C GLY A 207 -20.67 0.28 -3.34
N ASN A 208 -19.68 -0.60 -3.43
CA ASN A 208 -19.28 -1.56 -2.38
C ASN A 208 -18.75 -0.89 -1.07
N PHE A 209 -19.08 0.39 -0.87
CA PHE A 209 -18.58 1.27 0.17
C PHE A 209 -19.31 0.96 1.48
N ARG A 210 -18.59 0.32 2.40
CA ARG A 210 -19.06 0.19 3.77
C ARG A 210 -18.85 1.53 4.47
N ASP A 211 -19.92 2.30 4.50
CA ASP A 211 -20.24 3.41 5.41
C ASP A 211 -19.88 4.86 5.00
N ASN A 212 -20.84 5.73 5.33
CA ASN A 212 -21.03 7.14 5.03
C ASN A 212 -20.15 8.04 5.93
N SER A 213 -18.94 7.59 6.26
CA SER A 213 -18.16 8.08 7.41
C SER A 213 -16.98 8.99 7.06
N ALA A 214 -16.72 9.31 5.79
CA ALA A 214 -15.60 10.19 5.50
C ALA A 214 -15.85 11.60 6.05
N PRO A 215 -14.89 12.19 6.77
CA PRO A 215 -15.03 13.55 7.27
C PRO A 215 -14.88 14.60 6.16
N HIS A 216 -14.56 14.18 4.93
CA HIS A 216 -14.37 15.07 3.78
C HIS A 216 -15.69 15.72 3.38
N GLY A 217 -15.68 17.04 3.25
CA GLY A 217 -16.78 17.78 2.63
C GLY A 217 -16.83 17.54 1.12
N GLU A 218 -18.03 17.56 0.55
CA GLU A 218 -18.23 17.51 -0.89
C GLU A 218 -18.31 18.91 -1.49
N TYR A 219 -17.50 19.15 -2.52
CA TYR A 219 -17.41 20.43 -3.22
C TYR A 219 -17.43 20.25 -4.74
N ARG A 220 -17.62 21.36 -5.45
CA ARG A 220 -17.29 21.48 -6.87
C ARG A 220 -16.20 22.53 -7.04
N LEU A 221 -15.08 22.13 -7.62
CA LEU A 221 -14.11 23.05 -8.21
C LEU A 221 -14.67 23.53 -9.55
N GLN A 222 -14.81 24.83 -9.74
CA GLN A 222 -15.39 25.44 -10.95
C GLN A 222 -14.48 26.51 -11.52
N PHE A 223 -14.44 26.61 -12.84
CA PHE A 223 -13.89 27.75 -13.56
C PHE A 223 -15.00 28.33 -14.43
N VAL A 224 -15.39 29.58 -14.16
CA VAL A 224 -16.54 30.24 -14.80
C VAL A 224 -16.10 31.54 -15.45
N ALA A 225 -16.42 31.71 -16.73
CA ALA A 225 -16.20 32.93 -17.49
C ALA A 225 -17.53 33.51 -17.98
N GLU A 226 -17.57 34.82 -18.15
CA GLU A 226 -18.70 35.56 -18.71
C GLU A 226 -18.23 36.46 -19.86
N GLY A 227 -19.13 36.78 -20.78
CA GLY A 227 -18.87 37.72 -21.87
C GLY A 227 -19.01 37.10 -23.25
N ASP A 228 -18.23 37.61 -24.21
CA ASP A 228 -18.24 37.18 -25.61
C ASP A 228 -16.78 36.99 -26.06
N GLY A 229 -16.32 35.74 -26.06
CA GLY A 229 -14.90 35.40 -26.21
C GLY A 229 -14.60 33.96 -25.79
N HIS A 230 -13.34 33.66 -25.50
CA HIS A 230 -12.97 32.34 -24.97
C HIS A 230 -11.89 32.40 -23.91
N VAL A 231 -11.88 31.38 -23.05
CA VAL A 231 -10.81 31.06 -22.11
C VAL A 231 -10.31 29.64 -22.38
N ASP A 232 -9.00 29.45 -22.26
CA ASP A 232 -8.31 28.17 -22.32
C ASP A 232 -7.71 27.87 -20.93
N LEU A 233 -7.88 26.65 -20.46
CA LEU A 233 -7.41 26.17 -19.15
C LEU A 233 -6.52 24.94 -19.31
N ASP A 234 -5.44 24.88 -18.54
CA ASP A 234 -4.53 23.73 -18.41
C ASP A 234 -3.77 23.81 -17.07
N TRP A 235 -3.12 22.72 -16.64
CA TRP A 235 -2.43 22.58 -15.37
C TRP A 235 -3.28 22.98 -14.17
N VAL A 236 -4.37 22.27 -13.90
CA VAL A 236 -5.14 22.51 -12.68
C VAL A 236 -4.59 21.63 -11.56
N MET A 237 -4.07 22.24 -10.50
CA MET A 237 -3.71 21.54 -9.26
C MET A 237 -4.46 22.17 -8.09
N LEU A 238 -5.07 21.35 -7.24
CA LEU A 238 -5.76 21.80 -6.04
C LEU A 238 -5.20 21.05 -4.83
N MET A 239 -4.25 21.70 -4.15
CA MET A 239 -3.56 21.15 -2.99
C MET A 239 -4.27 21.56 -1.69
N SER A 240 -4.31 20.67 -0.69
CA SER A 240 -4.75 21.08 0.65
C SER A 240 -3.72 22.06 1.25
N GLY A 241 -4.18 23.18 1.84
CA GLY A 241 -3.28 24.23 2.35
C GLY A 241 -2.43 23.82 3.56
N ASP A 242 -2.69 22.64 4.12
CA ASP A 242 -1.86 22.02 5.17
C ASP A 242 -0.97 20.89 4.63
N ALA A 243 -0.85 20.74 3.31
CA ALA A 243 0.05 19.80 2.68
C ALA A 243 1.49 20.06 3.13
N VAL A 244 2.17 19.00 3.58
CA VAL A 244 3.54 19.09 4.06
C VAL A 244 4.46 19.30 2.86
N ASP A 245 5.30 20.33 2.96
CA ASP A 245 6.17 20.82 1.88
C ASP A 245 5.40 21.19 0.59
N GLY A 246 4.10 21.49 0.71
CA GLY A 246 3.22 21.79 -0.41
C GLY A 246 2.90 20.59 -1.31
N LYS A 247 3.19 19.36 -0.85
CA LYS A 247 3.05 18.12 -1.63
C LYS A 247 2.32 17.02 -0.87
N PHE A 248 2.84 16.67 0.31
CA PHE A 248 2.48 15.42 0.98
C PHE A 248 1.27 15.57 1.89
N ASN A 249 0.41 14.57 1.88
CA ASN A 249 -0.72 14.49 2.79
C ASN A 249 -0.23 14.26 4.24
N PRO A 250 -0.44 15.19 5.18
CA PRO A 250 0.00 15.03 6.56
C PRO A 250 -0.65 13.85 7.30
N GLU A 251 -1.92 13.48 7.02
CA GLU A 251 -2.55 12.34 7.70
C GLU A 251 -1.89 11.02 7.28
N MET A 252 -1.47 10.92 6.01
CA MET A 252 -0.66 9.79 5.53
C MET A 252 0.66 9.71 6.31
N LEU A 253 1.38 10.83 6.44
CA LEU A 253 2.68 10.88 7.12
C LEU A 253 2.55 10.48 8.60
N GLU A 254 1.59 11.08 9.31
CA GLU A 254 1.33 10.79 10.73
C GLU A 254 1.04 9.30 10.97
N ARG A 255 0.38 8.62 10.02
CA ARG A 255 0.08 7.19 10.12
C ARG A 255 1.27 6.31 9.83
N MET A 256 2.06 6.64 8.81
CA MET A 256 3.31 5.92 8.52
C MET A 256 4.25 5.99 9.71
N GLU A 257 4.36 7.17 10.34
CA GLU A 257 5.11 7.34 11.60
C GLU A 257 4.49 6.53 12.75
N ALA A 258 3.16 6.60 12.95
CA ALA A 258 2.50 5.88 14.03
C ALA A 258 2.65 4.36 13.94
N MET A 259 2.75 3.80 12.73
CA MET A 259 2.96 2.37 12.52
C MET A 259 4.45 1.98 12.51
N GLU A 260 5.35 2.94 12.70
CA GLU A 260 6.81 2.75 12.62
C GLU A 260 7.18 2.03 11.30
N VAL A 261 6.71 2.56 10.17
CA VAL A 261 7.10 2.04 8.84
C VAL A 261 8.59 2.26 8.67
N GLU A 262 9.30 1.27 8.12
CA GLU A 262 10.78 1.29 8.04
C GLU A 262 11.29 1.27 6.59
N SER A 263 10.45 0.86 5.63
CA SER A 263 10.79 0.88 4.21
C SER A 263 9.57 1.05 3.32
N ILE A 264 9.77 1.57 2.12
CA ILE A 264 8.71 1.70 1.11
C ILE A 264 9.16 1.03 -0.19
N LYS A 265 8.41 0.05 -0.71
CA LYS A 265 8.55 -0.49 -2.08
C LYS A 265 7.74 0.40 -3.06
N TRP A 266 8.39 0.94 -4.09
CA TRP A 266 7.81 1.84 -5.12
C TRP A 266 8.59 1.64 -6.44
N PRO A 267 8.07 1.94 -7.64
CA PRO A 267 6.71 2.34 -8.00
C PRO A 267 5.71 1.19 -8.00
N GLY A 268 6.15 0.01 -7.54
CA GLY A 268 5.33 -1.08 -7.03
C GLY A 268 4.34 -1.69 -8.02
N GLY A 269 4.15 -2.99 -7.85
CA GLY A 269 3.09 -3.73 -8.48
C GLY A 269 3.09 -3.73 -9.99
N ASN A 270 1.89 -3.88 -10.51
CA ASN A 270 1.63 -3.90 -11.93
C ASN A 270 1.99 -2.57 -12.62
N PHE A 271 2.07 -1.47 -11.86
CA PHE A 271 2.48 -0.19 -12.41
C PHE A 271 3.96 -0.17 -12.82
N ALA A 272 4.85 -0.74 -12.00
CA ALA A 272 6.29 -0.80 -12.31
C ALA A 272 6.59 -1.45 -13.67
N SER A 273 5.82 -2.46 -14.08
CA SER A 273 6.01 -3.21 -15.33
C SER A 273 5.87 -2.39 -16.61
N HIS A 274 5.24 -1.21 -16.54
CA HIS A 274 5.09 -0.28 -17.67
C HIS A 274 5.55 1.15 -17.36
N TYR A 275 6.09 1.38 -16.16
CA TYR A 275 6.57 2.69 -15.75
C TYR A 275 7.92 3.00 -16.39
N ARG A 276 8.00 4.11 -17.12
CA ARG A 276 9.25 4.65 -17.65
C ARG A 276 9.75 5.73 -16.69
N TRP A 277 10.78 5.43 -15.91
CA TRP A 277 11.27 6.32 -14.85
C TRP A 277 11.59 7.75 -15.33
N ARG A 278 12.01 7.90 -16.59
CA ARG A 278 12.30 9.20 -17.22
C ARG A 278 11.08 10.11 -17.34
N ASP A 279 9.88 9.54 -17.39
CA ASP A 279 8.62 10.29 -17.41
C ASP A 279 8.35 10.94 -16.04
N GLY A 280 8.95 10.44 -14.97
CA GLY A 280 8.82 10.94 -13.59
C GLY A 280 10.04 11.68 -13.05
N VAL A 281 10.87 12.28 -13.89
CA VAL A 281 12.00 13.12 -13.43
C VAL A 281 12.05 14.44 -14.19
N GLY A 282 12.78 15.42 -13.64
CA GLY A 282 12.86 16.77 -14.20
C GLY A 282 11.71 17.68 -13.76
N PRO A 283 11.64 18.91 -14.32
CA PRO A 283 10.58 19.87 -14.02
C PRO A 283 9.21 19.28 -14.26
N LEU A 284 8.26 19.51 -13.34
CA LEU A 284 6.91 18.93 -13.43
C LEU A 284 6.20 19.33 -14.74
N GLU A 285 6.45 20.54 -15.25
CA GLU A 285 5.87 21.05 -16.49
C GLU A 285 6.29 20.29 -17.75
N ASP A 286 7.45 19.64 -17.71
CA ASP A 286 8.01 18.89 -18.82
C ASP A 286 7.64 17.40 -18.77
N ARG A 287 7.05 16.93 -17.65
CA ARG A 287 6.65 15.53 -17.48
C ARG A 287 5.42 15.22 -18.34
N PRO A 288 5.39 14.06 -19.03
CA PRO A 288 4.23 13.66 -19.80
C PRO A 288 3.10 13.17 -18.89
N VAL A 289 1.87 13.27 -19.38
CA VAL A 289 0.75 12.52 -18.81
C VAL A 289 0.71 11.15 -19.49
N SER A 290 0.93 10.09 -18.73
CA SER A 290 0.95 8.72 -19.23
C SER A 290 -0.36 8.00 -18.94
N GLU A 291 -0.70 7.00 -19.74
CA GLU A 291 -1.79 6.08 -19.40
C GLU A 291 -1.30 5.07 -18.35
N ALA A 292 -2.17 4.71 -17.40
CA ALA A 292 -1.91 3.65 -16.42
C ALA A 292 -2.70 2.37 -16.76
N PRO A 293 -2.33 1.61 -17.82
CA PRO A 293 -3.13 0.52 -18.37
C PRO A 293 -3.47 -0.61 -17.38
N GLY A 294 -2.63 -0.87 -16.37
CA GLY A 294 -2.91 -1.85 -15.32
C GLY A 294 -4.11 -1.47 -14.44
N TRP A 295 -4.29 -0.17 -14.20
CA TRP A 295 -5.22 0.35 -13.19
C TRP A 295 -6.31 1.27 -13.72
N SER A 296 -6.24 1.66 -14.99
CA SER A 296 -7.07 2.67 -15.64
C SER A 296 -6.90 4.05 -15.00
N GLY A 297 -6.44 5.02 -15.79
CA GLY A 297 -6.23 6.36 -15.31
C GLY A 297 -5.24 7.11 -16.18
N LEU A 298 -5.22 8.43 -15.97
CA LEU A 298 -4.12 9.28 -16.42
C LEU A 298 -3.15 9.46 -15.26
N GLU A 299 -1.87 9.18 -15.50
CA GLU A 299 -0.74 9.44 -14.61
C GLU A 299 -0.02 10.72 -15.00
N PRO A 300 -0.19 11.81 -14.22
CA PRO A 300 0.53 13.06 -14.48
C PRO A 300 2.01 13.02 -14.12
N ASN A 301 2.49 11.94 -13.48
CA ASN A 301 3.88 11.76 -13.05
C ASN A 301 4.37 12.84 -12.07
N PHE A 302 3.47 13.42 -11.27
CA PHE A 302 3.83 14.41 -10.25
C PHE A 302 4.62 13.80 -9.10
N LEU A 303 4.25 12.59 -8.65
CA LEU A 303 5.11 11.76 -7.82
C LEU A 303 6.06 10.99 -8.75
N GLY A 304 7.32 11.40 -8.78
CA GLY A 304 8.38 10.72 -9.48
C GLY A 304 9.50 10.27 -8.55
N THR A 305 10.66 9.94 -9.11
CA THR A 305 11.79 9.41 -8.32
C THR A 305 12.20 10.37 -7.20
N ALA A 306 12.32 11.66 -7.51
CA ALA A 306 12.82 12.61 -6.53
C ALA A 306 11.81 12.88 -5.40
N GLU A 307 10.53 12.98 -5.74
CA GLU A 307 9.49 13.20 -4.74
C GLU A 307 9.23 11.97 -3.87
N TYR A 308 9.39 10.76 -4.42
CA TYR A 308 9.43 9.52 -3.65
C TYR A 308 10.60 9.50 -2.66
N ILE A 309 11.80 9.90 -3.07
CA ILE A 309 12.96 9.98 -2.16
C ILE A 309 12.78 11.08 -1.10
N GLU A 310 12.17 12.21 -1.45
CA GLU A 310 11.78 13.24 -0.47
C GLU A 310 10.81 12.69 0.57
N LEU A 311 9.80 11.91 0.16
CA LEU A 311 8.88 11.23 1.07
C LEU A 311 9.63 10.27 2.01
N CYS A 312 10.48 9.41 1.47
CA CYS A 312 11.27 8.47 2.27
C CYS A 312 12.13 9.20 3.30
N ARG A 313 12.85 10.25 2.89
CA ARG A 313 13.67 11.09 3.77
C ARG A 313 12.85 11.82 4.83
N LYS A 314 11.63 12.22 4.50
CA LYS A 314 10.71 12.90 5.43
C LYS A 314 10.30 11.97 6.57
N LEU A 315 9.96 10.74 6.24
CA LEU A 315 9.55 9.71 7.19
C LEU A 315 10.74 9.04 7.90
N GLY A 316 11.95 9.18 7.35
CA GLY A 316 13.14 8.49 7.86
C GLY A 316 13.18 7.01 7.48
N VAL A 317 12.52 6.63 6.39
CA VAL A 317 12.38 5.24 5.92
C VAL A 317 13.24 4.96 4.72
N GLU A 318 13.57 3.68 4.51
CA GLU A 318 14.43 3.28 3.39
C GLU A 318 13.66 3.13 2.08
N PRO A 319 14.17 3.70 0.98
CA PRO A 319 13.61 3.47 -0.34
C PRO A 319 13.98 2.09 -0.88
N MET A 320 13.06 1.50 -1.64
CA MET A 320 13.28 0.33 -2.49
C MET A 320 12.59 0.56 -3.84
N ILE A 321 13.36 0.45 -4.92
CA ILE A 321 12.88 0.71 -6.28
C ILE A 321 12.66 -0.59 -7.06
N THR A 322 11.44 -0.79 -7.57
CA THR A 322 11.10 -1.88 -8.49
C THR A 322 11.25 -1.43 -9.94
N VAL A 323 12.06 -2.14 -10.71
CA VAL A 323 12.27 -1.92 -12.15
C VAL A 323 11.44 -2.91 -12.94
N GLY A 324 10.62 -2.42 -13.88
CA GLY A 324 9.86 -3.28 -14.78
C GLY A 324 10.76 -4.17 -15.64
N TRP A 325 10.22 -5.30 -16.10
CA TRP A 325 10.90 -6.22 -17.00
C TRP A 325 10.15 -6.33 -18.33
N TRP A 326 10.46 -5.41 -19.25
CA TRP A 326 9.74 -5.25 -20.53
C TRP A 326 10.67 -4.78 -21.66
N GLU A 327 10.25 -4.92 -22.92
CA GLU A 327 11.08 -4.54 -24.09
C GLU A 327 11.51 -3.06 -24.09
N GLU A 328 10.69 -2.19 -23.48
CA GLU A 328 10.98 -0.75 -23.35
C GLU A 328 11.76 -0.39 -22.08
N ILE A 329 11.82 -1.30 -21.11
CA ILE A 329 12.49 -1.10 -19.81
C ILE A 329 13.60 -2.14 -19.69
N GLY A 330 14.63 -2.01 -20.54
CA GLY A 330 15.73 -2.99 -20.60
C GLY A 330 16.85 -2.76 -19.57
N PRO A 331 17.89 -3.62 -19.55
CA PRO A 331 19.02 -3.51 -18.62
C PRO A 331 19.71 -2.14 -18.61
N ALA A 332 19.80 -1.48 -19.77
CA ALA A 332 20.39 -0.15 -19.87
C ALA A 332 19.53 0.94 -19.21
N GLU A 333 18.20 0.86 -19.35
CA GLU A 333 17.28 1.79 -18.69
C GLU A 333 17.31 1.62 -17.17
N ALA A 334 17.41 0.37 -16.70
CA ALA A 334 17.57 0.04 -15.29
C ALA A 334 18.89 0.59 -14.72
N ALA A 335 20.01 0.37 -15.42
CA ALA A 335 21.31 0.89 -15.04
C ALA A 335 21.36 2.43 -15.04
N ASP A 336 20.75 3.08 -16.03
CA ASP A 336 20.64 4.53 -16.06
C ASP A 336 19.81 5.07 -14.89
N TRP A 337 18.78 4.35 -14.44
CA TRP A 337 18.02 4.74 -13.25
C TRP A 337 18.85 4.63 -11.97
N VAL A 338 19.64 3.55 -11.83
CA VAL A 338 20.63 3.42 -10.75
C VAL A 338 21.64 4.57 -10.80
N GLU A 339 22.17 4.91 -11.98
CA GLU A 339 23.13 6.01 -12.14
C GLU A 339 22.49 7.36 -11.85
N TYR A 340 21.21 7.56 -12.21
CA TYR A 340 20.45 8.75 -11.86
C TYR A 340 20.30 8.87 -10.34
N CYS A 341 19.98 7.78 -9.64
CA CYS A 341 19.83 7.78 -8.19
C CYS A 341 21.17 7.96 -7.47
N ASN A 342 22.21 7.22 -7.84
CA ASN A 342 23.41 7.05 -7.02
C ASN A 342 24.69 7.65 -7.63
N GLY A 343 24.68 8.01 -8.91
CA GLY A 343 25.87 8.51 -9.61
C GLY A 343 26.38 9.86 -9.11
N ASP A 344 27.70 10.05 -9.16
CA ASP A 344 28.35 11.32 -8.83
C ASP A 344 28.06 12.37 -9.93
N PRO A 345 27.53 13.56 -9.57
CA PRO A 345 27.12 14.56 -10.54
C PRO A 345 28.25 15.17 -11.37
N GLU A 346 29.51 15.04 -10.94
CA GLU A 346 30.68 15.50 -11.68
C GLU A 346 31.29 14.41 -12.58
N GLU A 347 30.98 13.14 -12.33
CA GLU A 347 31.62 11.99 -12.99
C GLU A 347 30.70 11.22 -13.95
N THR A 348 29.38 11.21 -13.71
CA THR A 348 28.42 10.41 -14.47
C THR A 348 27.38 11.25 -15.23
N GLU A 349 26.82 10.69 -16.32
CA GLU A 349 25.85 11.40 -17.16
C GLU A 349 24.52 11.56 -16.43
N MET A 350 23.99 10.48 -15.84
CA MET A 350 22.72 10.53 -15.14
C MET A 350 22.82 11.23 -13.79
N GLY A 351 23.98 11.19 -13.11
CA GLY A 351 24.22 12.00 -11.92
C GLY A 351 24.22 13.50 -12.23
N ALA A 352 24.83 13.91 -13.35
CA ALA A 352 24.80 15.30 -13.81
C ALA A 352 23.36 15.73 -14.19
N LEU A 353 22.58 14.84 -14.80
CA LEU A 353 21.17 15.07 -15.11
C LEU A 353 20.34 15.25 -13.83
N ARG A 354 20.54 14.40 -12.81
CA ARG A 354 19.91 14.55 -11.50
C ARG A 354 20.22 15.93 -10.89
N ALA A 355 21.47 16.36 -10.95
CA ALA A 355 21.87 17.68 -10.48
C ALA A 355 21.25 18.82 -11.31
N GLU A 356 21.13 18.67 -12.63
CA GLU A 356 20.40 19.63 -13.50
C GLU A 356 18.93 19.74 -13.11
N HIS A 357 18.30 18.64 -12.72
CA HIS A 357 16.93 18.61 -12.19
C HIS A 357 16.80 19.20 -10.78
N GLY A 358 17.89 19.70 -10.17
CA GLY A 358 17.88 20.38 -8.88
C GLY A 358 18.32 19.53 -7.69
N TYR A 359 18.75 18.28 -7.92
CA TYR A 359 19.11 17.32 -6.88
C TYR A 359 20.61 16.99 -6.95
N GLU A 360 21.45 17.86 -6.36
CA GLU A 360 22.92 17.76 -6.45
C GLU A 360 23.44 16.46 -5.79
N GLU A 361 23.03 16.18 -4.55
CA GLU A 361 23.49 15.01 -3.81
C GLU A 361 22.82 13.72 -4.33
N PRO A 362 23.56 12.58 -4.36
CA PRO A 362 22.97 11.26 -4.59
C PRO A 362 21.77 10.97 -3.68
N PHE A 363 20.87 10.15 -4.21
CA PHE A 363 19.73 9.62 -3.45
C PHE A 363 20.12 8.45 -2.55
N ASP A 364 21.21 7.75 -2.86
CA ASP A 364 21.73 6.59 -2.12
C ASP A 364 20.68 5.47 -1.98
N VAL A 365 20.03 5.11 -3.08
CA VAL A 365 19.05 4.03 -3.13
C VAL A 365 19.77 2.69 -3.10
N GLN A 366 19.66 2.01 -1.97
CA GLN A 366 20.34 0.74 -1.71
C GLN A 366 19.62 -0.47 -2.29
N TYR A 367 18.28 -0.48 -2.29
CA TYR A 367 17.49 -1.68 -2.56
C TYR A 367 16.72 -1.58 -3.87
N TRP A 368 16.85 -2.61 -4.68
CA TRP A 368 16.24 -2.69 -6.00
C TRP A 368 15.61 -4.05 -6.24
N GLU A 369 14.59 -4.08 -7.08
CA GLU A 369 13.92 -5.30 -7.53
C GLU A 369 13.82 -5.29 -9.07
N ILE A 370 14.03 -6.46 -9.67
CA ILE A 370 13.87 -6.67 -11.11
C ILE A 370 12.59 -7.48 -11.34
N GLY A 371 11.66 -6.89 -12.10
CA GLY A 371 10.36 -7.50 -12.39
C GLY A 371 9.36 -7.31 -11.25
N ASN A 372 8.11 -7.69 -11.52
CA ASN A 372 7.03 -7.77 -10.55
C ASN A 372 5.99 -8.75 -11.09
N GLU A 373 5.63 -9.79 -10.33
CA GLU A 373 4.70 -10.86 -10.74
C GLU A 373 4.86 -11.34 -12.20
N VAL A 374 6.09 -11.50 -12.70
CA VAL A 374 6.38 -11.73 -14.13
C VAL A 374 5.75 -13.03 -14.66
N TRP A 375 5.29 -13.93 -13.78
CA TRP A 375 4.53 -15.14 -14.12
C TRP A 375 3.06 -14.87 -14.51
N GLY A 376 2.46 -13.78 -14.02
CA GLY A 376 1.02 -13.52 -14.10
C GLY A 376 0.58 -13.01 -15.47
N ASP A 377 -0.45 -13.62 -16.06
CA ASP A 377 -0.98 -13.23 -17.39
C ASP A 377 -1.63 -11.83 -17.43
N TRP A 378 -1.83 -11.21 -16.26
CA TRP A 378 -2.26 -9.82 -16.12
C TRP A 378 -1.12 -8.81 -16.27
N GLN A 379 0.13 -9.24 -16.19
CA GLN A 379 1.29 -8.35 -16.21
C GLN A 379 1.75 -7.96 -17.61
N PHE A 380 2.13 -6.69 -17.74
CA PHE A 380 2.95 -6.26 -18.87
C PHE A 380 4.28 -6.98 -18.81
N GLY A 381 4.69 -7.57 -19.94
CA GLY A 381 5.93 -8.36 -19.98
C GLY A 381 5.87 -9.71 -19.30
N HIS A 382 4.68 -10.27 -19.05
CA HIS A 382 4.61 -11.60 -18.46
C HIS A 382 5.34 -12.69 -19.27
N THR A 383 5.77 -13.75 -18.59
CA THR A 383 6.26 -15.00 -19.18
C THR A 383 5.71 -16.20 -18.42
N SER A 384 5.48 -17.31 -19.13
CA SER A 384 5.25 -18.61 -18.50
C SER A 384 6.52 -19.47 -18.46
N ASP A 385 7.64 -18.97 -18.99
CA ASP A 385 8.93 -19.67 -18.98
C ASP A 385 9.86 -19.05 -17.94
N PRO A 386 10.08 -19.70 -16.78
CA PRO A 386 10.94 -19.15 -15.73
C PRO A 386 12.39 -18.94 -16.21
N ARG A 387 12.86 -19.70 -17.22
CA ARG A 387 14.21 -19.54 -17.77
C ARG A 387 14.33 -18.34 -18.69
N GLU A 388 13.24 -17.92 -19.32
CA GLU A 388 13.21 -16.65 -20.05
C GLU A 388 13.39 -15.48 -19.09
N PHE A 389 12.71 -15.50 -17.94
CA PHE A 389 12.95 -14.47 -16.91
C PHE A 389 14.38 -14.52 -16.39
N ALA A 390 14.90 -15.71 -16.05
CA ALA A 390 16.23 -15.85 -15.49
C ALA A 390 17.38 -15.43 -16.43
N ARG A 391 17.35 -15.85 -17.71
CA ARG A 391 18.48 -15.72 -18.66
C ARG A 391 18.14 -15.04 -19.98
N GLY A 392 16.88 -14.68 -20.18
CA GLY A 392 16.40 -14.08 -21.42
C GLY A 392 16.09 -15.10 -22.51
N SER A 393 15.67 -14.54 -23.65
CA SER A 393 15.38 -15.25 -24.89
C SER A 393 16.04 -14.52 -26.07
N ASP A 394 15.73 -14.92 -27.30
CA ASP A 394 16.11 -14.15 -28.49
C ASP A 394 15.36 -12.80 -28.57
N GLU A 395 14.31 -12.60 -27.77
CA GLU A 395 13.41 -11.44 -27.83
C GLU A 395 13.67 -10.40 -26.73
N ARG A 396 14.15 -10.84 -25.55
CA ARG A 396 14.43 -9.97 -24.40
C ARG A 396 15.52 -10.52 -23.49
N GLU A 397 16.16 -9.64 -22.74
CA GLU A 397 17.22 -9.97 -21.78
C GLU A 397 16.65 -10.47 -20.44
N GLY A 398 17.34 -11.39 -19.78
CA GLY A 398 16.94 -11.94 -18.48
C GLY A 398 17.35 -11.07 -17.30
N ALA A 399 16.83 -11.40 -16.11
CA ALA A 399 17.15 -10.73 -14.84
C ALA A 399 18.67 -10.68 -14.58
N ASP A 400 19.41 -11.68 -15.04
CA ASP A 400 20.86 -11.69 -14.90
C ASP A 400 21.59 -10.55 -15.65
N ALA A 401 21.08 -10.16 -16.81
CA ALA A 401 21.60 -9.03 -17.56
C ALA A 401 21.23 -7.68 -16.91
N TYR A 402 20.07 -7.59 -16.26
CA TYR A 402 19.68 -6.40 -15.48
C TYR A 402 20.59 -6.26 -14.27
N TYR A 403 20.80 -7.34 -13.51
CA TYR A 403 21.72 -7.36 -12.38
C TYR A 403 23.13 -6.92 -12.81
N ASP A 404 23.68 -7.53 -13.87
CA ASP A 404 25.01 -7.21 -14.37
C ASP A 404 25.13 -5.73 -14.82
N ALA A 405 24.07 -5.15 -15.39
CA ALA A 405 24.05 -3.76 -15.83
C ALA A 405 23.94 -2.77 -14.65
N MET A 406 23.05 -3.05 -13.69
CA MET A 406 22.81 -2.22 -12.52
C MET A 406 24.03 -2.20 -11.59
N THR A 407 24.60 -3.38 -11.29
CA THR A 407 25.78 -3.49 -10.40
C THR A 407 27.08 -3.03 -11.05
N ALA A 408 27.12 -2.92 -12.39
CA ALA A 408 28.23 -2.26 -13.08
C ALA A 408 28.26 -0.74 -12.83
N VAL A 409 27.11 -0.14 -12.54
CA VAL A 409 26.99 1.28 -12.16
C VAL A 409 27.32 1.43 -10.68
N ASP A 410 26.65 0.67 -9.82
CA ASP A 410 26.82 0.72 -8.38
C ASP A 410 26.93 -0.71 -7.81
N PRO A 411 28.15 -1.19 -7.50
CA PRO A 411 28.35 -2.55 -7.01
C PRO A 411 27.92 -2.74 -5.55
N ASP A 412 27.55 -1.66 -4.84
CA ASP A 412 27.20 -1.72 -3.42
C ASP A 412 25.69 -1.88 -3.20
N ILE A 413 24.84 -1.78 -4.24
CA ILE A 413 23.38 -2.00 -4.14
C ILE A 413 23.03 -3.47 -3.85
N THR A 414 21.82 -3.68 -3.37
CA THR A 414 21.18 -4.99 -3.19
C THR A 414 20.06 -5.15 -4.21
N VAL A 415 20.11 -6.22 -5.01
CA VAL A 415 19.17 -6.48 -6.10
C VAL A 415 18.42 -7.79 -5.86
N PHE A 416 17.11 -7.68 -5.76
CA PHE A 416 16.18 -8.80 -5.71
C PHE A 416 15.67 -9.13 -7.12
N ALA A 417 15.40 -10.41 -7.38
CA ALA A 417 14.61 -10.83 -8.54
C ALA A 417 13.21 -11.26 -8.08
N ASP A 418 12.20 -10.87 -8.84
CA ASP A 418 10.82 -11.32 -8.64
C ASP A 418 10.71 -12.85 -8.72
N LEU A 419 10.04 -13.47 -7.75
CA LEU A 419 9.90 -14.92 -7.63
C LEU A 419 8.45 -15.30 -7.33
N LEU A 420 7.99 -16.35 -8.03
CA LEU A 420 6.69 -16.96 -7.78
C LEU A 420 6.63 -17.49 -6.34
N ASP A 421 5.60 -17.07 -5.61
CA ASP A 421 5.37 -17.49 -4.22
C ASP A 421 5.45 -19.01 -4.04
N PRO A 422 6.19 -19.50 -3.03
CA PRO A 422 6.40 -20.94 -2.82
C PRO A 422 5.09 -21.71 -2.55
N GLY A 423 4.06 -21.02 -2.04
CA GLY A 423 2.72 -21.57 -1.84
C GLY A 423 1.78 -21.44 -3.06
N TYR A 424 2.26 -20.97 -4.22
CA TYR A 424 1.44 -20.70 -5.40
C TYR A 424 1.16 -21.97 -6.21
N THR A 425 -0.11 -22.32 -6.40
CA THR A 425 -0.49 -23.55 -7.15
C THR A 425 -1.43 -23.31 -8.35
N ARG A 426 -1.64 -22.05 -8.75
CA ARG A 426 -2.55 -21.68 -9.85
C ARG A 426 -1.81 -21.47 -11.18
N PHE A 427 -2.57 -21.49 -12.29
CA PHE A 427 -2.12 -21.15 -13.65
C PHE A 427 -1.10 -22.09 -14.29
N GLU A 428 -1.04 -23.35 -13.84
CA GLU A 428 -0.05 -24.34 -14.31
C GLU A 428 1.42 -23.88 -14.07
N ALA A 429 1.62 -22.86 -13.22
CA ALA A 429 2.92 -22.41 -12.79
C ALA A 429 3.40 -23.27 -11.63
N ASP A 430 4.68 -23.62 -11.63
CA ASP A 430 5.32 -24.46 -10.63
C ASP A 430 6.38 -23.63 -9.88
N ALA A 431 6.14 -23.34 -8.61
CA ALA A 431 7.01 -22.49 -7.80
C ALA A 431 8.44 -23.05 -7.70
N ASP A 432 8.59 -24.38 -7.65
CA ASP A 432 9.89 -25.03 -7.60
C ASP A 432 10.67 -24.80 -8.92
N GLU A 433 9.98 -24.82 -10.08
CA GLU A 433 10.63 -24.54 -11.36
C GLU A 433 11.08 -23.07 -11.49
N TRP A 434 10.33 -22.13 -10.90
CA TRP A 434 10.70 -20.71 -10.86
C TRP A 434 11.92 -20.46 -9.96
N ALA A 435 11.93 -21.05 -8.76
CA ALA A 435 13.06 -20.99 -7.85
C ALA A 435 14.32 -21.65 -8.46
N GLU A 436 14.18 -22.87 -9.00
CA GLU A 436 15.29 -23.60 -9.64
C GLU A 436 15.91 -22.79 -10.79
N ALA A 437 15.07 -22.15 -11.63
CA ALA A 437 15.56 -21.33 -12.73
C ALA A 437 16.39 -20.14 -12.25
N LEU A 438 15.92 -19.41 -11.24
CA LEU A 438 16.69 -18.28 -10.70
C LEU A 438 17.97 -18.75 -10.00
N PHE A 439 17.89 -19.74 -9.11
CA PHE A 439 19.05 -20.16 -8.32
C PHE A 439 20.11 -20.89 -9.16
N THR A 440 19.70 -21.69 -10.15
CA THR A 440 20.64 -22.40 -11.02
C THR A 440 21.20 -21.50 -12.11
N GLU A 441 20.33 -20.73 -12.77
CA GLU A 441 20.75 -19.97 -13.94
C GLU A 441 21.27 -18.58 -13.55
N VAL A 442 20.63 -17.84 -12.64
CA VAL A 442 21.12 -16.52 -12.23
C VAL A 442 22.25 -16.66 -11.20
N GLY A 443 22.02 -17.47 -10.17
CA GLY A 443 23.01 -17.86 -9.16
C GLY A 443 23.44 -16.68 -8.28
N ASP A 444 24.75 -16.45 -8.18
CA ASP A 444 25.37 -15.37 -7.38
C ASP A 444 25.19 -13.96 -7.98
N ARG A 445 24.37 -13.82 -9.03
CA ARG A 445 24.00 -12.55 -9.67
C ARG A 445 22.59 -12.10 -9.31
N ILE A 446 22.21 -12.35 -8.06
CA ILE A 446 21.09 -11.79 -7.30
C ILE A 446 21.47 -11.86 -5.83
N ASP A 447 21.04 -10.87 -5.04
CA ASP A 447 21.26 -10.88 -3.59
C ASP A 447 20.12 -11.58 -2.83
N GLY A 448 19.02 -11.83 -3.54
CA GLY A 448 17.80 -12.37 -2.96
C GLY A 448 16.64 -12.40 -3.94
N VAL A 449 15.45 -12.66 -3.41
CA VAL A 449 14.20 -12.68 -4.17
C VAL A 449 13.12 -11.82 -3.52
N ASP A 450 12.20 -11.33 -4.35
CA ASP A 450 10.93 -10.76 -3.93
C ASP A 450 9.82 -11.79 -4.13
N THR A 451 9.00 -12.05 -3.10
CA THR A 451 7.87 -12.99 -3.15
C THR A 451 6.59 -12.36 -2.63
N HIS A 452 5.45 -12.73 -3.25
CA HIS A 452 4.14 -12.12 -2.98
C HIS A 452 3.12 -13.12 -2.41
N HIS A 453 2.68 -12.90 -1.16
CA HIS A 453 1.71 -13.77 -0.50
C HIS A 453 0.40 -13.07 -0.11
N TYR A 454 -0.63 -13.29 -0.93
CA TYR A 454 -1.99 -12.88 -0.62
C TYR A 454 -2.89 -14.06 -0.27
N ASN A 455 -3.39 -14.09 0.96
CA ASN A 455 -4.35 -15.09 1.37
C ASN A 455 -5.78 -14.61 1.12
N PHE A 456 -6.45 -15.22 0.14
CA PHE A 456 -7.85 -14.92 -0.21
C PHE A 456 -8.84 -15.96 0.29
N GLY A 457 -8.35 -17.07 0.84
CA GLY A 457 -9.11 -18.32 0.90
C GLY A 457 -9.49 -18.82 -0.51
N ILE A 458 -10.72 -19.32 -0.67
CA ILE A 458 -11.28 -19.72 -1.96
C ILE A 458 -11.76 -18.47 -2.70
N ARG A 459 -11.16 -18.13 -3.85
CA ARG A 459 -11.54 -16.92 -4.58
C ARG A 459 -12.90 -17.08 -5.25
N ARG A 460 -13.59 -15.94 -5.45
CA ARG A 460 -14.85 -15.89 -6.22
C ARG A 460 -14.73 -16.41 -7.65
N SER A 461 -13.52 -16.44 -8.20
CA SER A 461 -13.23 -16.93 -9.55
C SER A 461 -12.87 -18.42 -9.59
N ASP A 462 -12.73 -19.06 -8.44
CA ASP A 462 -12.32 -20.45 -8.35
C ASP A 462 -13.54 -21.36 -8.57
N ASP A 463 -13.29 -22.63 -8.91
CA ASP A 463 -14.37 -23.59 -9.24
C ASP A 463 -15.15 -24.04 -7.99
N ASP A 464 -14.55 -23.97 -6.80
CA ASP A 464 -15.14 -24.28 -5.50
C ASP A 464 -15.65 -23.02 -4.78
N SER A 465 -16.44 -23.21 -3.72
CA SER A 465 -16.93 -22.14 -2.85
C SER A 465 -16.62 -22.39 -1.36
N PRO A 466 -16.54 -21.34 -0.52
CA PRO A 466 -16.44 -21.50 0.93
C PRO A 466 -17.54 -22.41 1.51
N GLU A 467 -18.77 -22.30 1.02
CA GLU A 467 -19.89 -23.12 1.45
C GLU A 467 -19.70 -24.61 1.12
N GLU A 468 -19.26 -24.93 -0.11
CA GLU A 468 -18.96 -26.31 -0.50
C GLU A 468 -17.81 -26.88 0.33
N TRP A 469 -16.75 -26.11 0.56
CA TRP A 469 -15.63 -26.51 1.40
C TRP A 469 -16.06 -26.88 2.81
N VAL A 470 -16.93 -26.07 3.42
CA VAL A 470 -17.47 -26.31 4.77
C VAL A 470 -18.28 -27.61 4.81
N GLU A 471 -19.09 -27.88 3.79
CA GLU A 471 -19.86 -29.13 3.68
C GLU A 471 -18.95 -30.36 3.52
N GLU A 472 -17.89 -30.25 2.72
CA GLU A 472 -16.96 -31.36 2.44
C GLU A 472 -16.10 -31.75 3.65
N HIS A 473 -15.74 -30.77 4.48
CA HIS A 473 -14.85 -30.97 5.64
C HIS A 473 -15.59 -31.23 6.96
N ASP A 474 -16.93 -31.26 6.96
CA ASP A 474 -17.78 -31.32 8.18
C ASP A 474 -17.41 -30.20 9.17
N ALA A 475 -17.18 -29.01 8.63
CA ALA A 475 -16.70 -27.82 9.34
C ALA A 475 -17.84 -26.80 9.54
N GLY A 476 -17.55 -25.68 10.22
CA GLY A 476 -18.38 -24.48 10.22
C GLY A 476 -17.66 -23.27 9.61
N PRO A 477 -18.38 -22.14 9.40
CA PRO A 477 -17.79 -20.91 8.89
C PRO A 477 -16.55 -20.45 9.66
N VAL A 478 -16.58 -20.53 11.00
CA VAL A 478 -15.45 -20.09 11.83
C VAL A 478 -14.24 -21.02 11.67
N ASP A 479 -14.42 -22.32 11.42
CA ASP A 479 -13.30 -23.22 11.15
C ASP A 479 -12.57 -22.87 9.85
N TYR A 480 -13.32 -22.44 8.82
CA TYR A 480 -12.73 -21.90 7.58
C TYR A 480 -11.90 -20.65 7.87
N LEU A 481 -12.46 -19.69 8.62
CA LEU A 481 -11.77 -18.45 8.99
C LEU A 481 -10.52 -18.71 9.83
N GLU A 482 -10.59 -19.62 10.79
CA GLU A 482 -9.46 -20.02 11.62
C GLU A 482 -8.36 -20.74 10.82
N THR A 483 -8.72 -21.42 9.73
CA THR A 483 -7.73 -22.00 8.81
C THR A 483 -6.91 -20.90 8.12
N LEU A 484 -7.56 -19.80 7.72
CA LEU A 484 -6.89 -18.64 7.15
C LEU A 484 -6.01 -17.93 8.19
N VAL A 485 -6.50 -17.73 9.41
CA VAL A 485 -5.75 -17.09 10.51
C VAL A 485 -4.51 -17.90 10.92
N ALA A 486 -4.58 -19.21 10.81
CA ALA A 486 -3.48 -20.10 11.17
C ALA A 486 -2.46 -20.37 10.04
N TYR A 487 -2.73 -19.89 8.82
CA TYR A 487 -1.84 -20.04 7.65
C TYR A 487 -0.37 -19.63 7.88
N PRO A 488 -0.02 -18.60 8.69
CA PRO A 488 1.38 -18.21 8.86
C PRO A 488 2.32 -19.35 9.28
N THR A 489 1.80 -20.40 9.93
CA THR A 489 2.61 -21.60 10.24
C THR A 489 3.04 -22.38 9.00
N GLN A 490 2.22 -22.46 7.96
CA GLN A 490 2.63 -23.05 6.68
C GLN A 490 3.62 -22.14 5.97
N TYR A 491 3.36 -20.83 5.91
CA TYR A 491 4.25 -19.90 5.23
C TYR A 491 5.64 -19.85 5.84
N GLU A 492 5.75 -20.00 7.16
CA GLU A 492 7.03 -20.13 7.84
C GLU A 492 7.86 -21.33 7.32
N GLU A 493 7.23 -22.50 7.13
CA GLU A 493 7.91 -23.68 6.56
C GLU A 493 8.29 -23.45 5.09
N GLU A 494 7.44 -22.76 4.32
CA GLU A 494 7.70 -22.42 2.91
C GLU A 494 8.89 -21.44 2.76
N LEU A 495 8.96 -20.41 3.61
CA LEU A 495 10.07 -19.45 3.64
C LEU A 495 11.39 -20.12 4.06
N ALA A 496 11.35 -21.00 5.06
CA ALA A 496 12.52 -21.78 5.46
C ALA A 496 13.00 -22.69 4.32
N GLY A 497 12.08 -23.38 3.66
CA GLY A 497 12.39 -24.25 2.51
C GLY A 497 13.00 -23.48 1.35
N LEU A 498 12.49 -22.27 1.06
CA LEU A 498 13.05 -21.41 0.01
C LEU A 498 14.50 -20.98 0.32
N ALA A 499 14.78 -20.62 1.58
CA ALA A 499 16.14 -20.29 2.01
C ALA A 499 17.09 -21.50 1.97
N GLU A 500 16.61 -22.68 2.36
CA GLU A 500 17.35 -23.94 2.24
C GLU A 500 17.68 -24.25 0.77
N ASP A 501 16.70 -24.10 -0.13
CA ASP A 501 16.87 -24.34 -1.57
C ASP A 501 17.91 -23.40 -2.20
N ALA A 502 17.85 -22.10 -1.86
CA ALA A 502 18.86 -21.12 -2.27
C ALA A 502 20.27 -21.52 -1.81
N ALA A 503 20.42 -21.95 -0.55
CA ALA A 503 21.69 -22.39 0.01
C ALA A 503 22.21 -23.69 -0.65
N GLU A 504 21.33 -24.63 -0.98
CA GLU A 504 21.69 -25.87 -1.71
C GLU A 504 22.20 -25.57 -3.13
N HIS A 505 21.70 -24.52 -3.75
CA HIS A 505 22.16 -24.00 -5.04
C HIS A 505 23.37 -23.07 -4.95
N GLY A 506 23.81 -22.73 -3.73
CA GLY A 506 25.00 -21.91 -3.48
C GLY A 506 24.76 -20.41 -3.58
N VAL A 507 23.51 -19.97 -3.47
CA VAL A 507 23.12 -18.56 -3.31
C VAL A 507 23.13 -18.26 -1.81
N ASP A 508 24.26 -17.78 -1.30
CA ASP A 508 24.50 -17.45 0.11
C ASP A 508 25.54 -16.30 0.23
N PRO A 509 25.26 -15.19 0.95
CA PRO A 509 24.04 -14.89 1.67
C PRO A 509 22.83 -14.73 0.75
N PHE A 510 21.64 -15.03 1.27
CA PHE A 510 20.38 -14.94 0.56
C PHE A 510 19.37 -14.14 1.36
N VAL A 511 18.68 -13.23 0.70
CA VAL A 511 17.64 -12.40 1.31
C VAL A 511 16.29 -12.69 0.66
N ILE A 512 15.28 -12.85 1.49
CA ILE A 512 13.88 -12.86 1.08
C ILE A 512 13.29 -11.49 1.42
N ASN A 513 12.78 -10.82 0.40
CA ASN A 513 11.83 -9.73 0.55
C ASN A 513 10.42 -10.30 0.34
N VAL A 514 9.56 -10.23 1.36
CA VAL A 514 8.13 -10.51 1.17
C VAL A 514 7.47 -9.21 0.70
N GLY A 515 7.66 -8.87 -0.58
CA GLY A 515 7.39 -7.54 -1.13
C GLY A 515 5.93 -7.16 -1.19
N GLU A 516 5.03 -8.15 -1.14
CA GLU A 516 3.59 -7.95 -1.07
C GLU A 516 2.95 -9.04 -0.21
N TRP A 517 2.22 -8.67 0.83
CA TRP A 517 1.45 -9.64 1.60
C TRP A 517 0.21 -9.06 2.28
N GLY A 518 -0.75 -9.95 2.58
CA GLY A 518 -1.91 -9.62 3.40
C GLY A 518 -3.05 -10.63 3.29
N LEU A 519 -4.04 -10.48 4.18
CA LEU A 519 -5.23 -11.32 4.24
C LEU A 519 -6.44 -10.56 3.67
N TYR A 520 -6.95 -11.02 2.53
CA TYR A 520 -8.03 -10.39 1.74
C TYR A 520 -9.15 -11.40 1.47
N VAL A 521 -9.90 -11.74 2.50
CA VAL A 521 -10.77 -12.91 2.45
C VAL A 521 -11.96 -12.80 1.50
N HIS A 522 -12.24 -13.91 0.85
CA HIS A 522 -13.55 -14.20 0.29
C HIS A 522 -14.26 -15.20 1.22
N VAL A 523 -15.35 -14.74 1.82
CA VAL A 523 -16.18 -15.52 2.75
C VAL A 523 -17.55 -15.80 2.13
N GLY A 524 -18.22 -16.81 2.67
CA GLY A 524 -19.58 -17.17 2.26
C GLY A 524 -20.62 -16.08 2.56
N GLU A 525 -21.80 -16.20 1.97
CA GLU A 525 -22.91 -15.26 2.20
C GLU A 525 -23.32 -15.29 3.68
N ASP A 526 -23.49 -14.10 4.29
CA ASP A 526 -23.84 -13.91 5.71
C ASP A 526 -22.81 -14.46 6.74
N TRP A 527 -21.57 -14.73 6.33
CA TRP A 527 -20.51 -15.16 7.25
C TRP A 527 -19.88 -13.98 8.00
N PRO A 528 -19.29 -14.22 9.18
CA PRO A 528 -18.48 -13.20 9.86
C PRO A 528 -17.29 -12.74 9.01
N ASP A 529 -16.94 -11.46 9.13
CA ASP A 529 -15.81 -10.87 8.40
C ASP A 529 -14.49 -11.08 9.15
N ILE A 530 -13.39 -11.19 8.40
CA ILE A 530 -12.01 -11.13 8.92
C ILE A 530 -11.12 -10.20 8.08
N GLY A 531 -11.70 -9.16 7.50
CA GLY A 531 -10.97 -8.08 6.83
C GLY A 531 -10.06 -7.27 7.77
N MET A 532 -9.30 -6.32 7.22
CA MET A 532 -8.27 -5.56 7.96
C MET A 532 -8.79 -4.75 9.17
N GLY A 533 -10.09 -4.46 9.20
CA GLY A 533 -10.73 -3.80 10.32
C GLY A 533 -10.90 -4.68 11.57
N THR A 534 -10.61 -5.98 11.52
CA THR A 534 -10.93 -6.93 12.59
C THR A 534 -9.70 -7.46 13.34
N THR A 535 -9.90 -7.87 14.58
CA THR A 535 -8.85 -8.49 15.40
C THR A 535 -8.50 -9.91 14.93
N ALA A 536 -9.40 -10.62 14.23
CA ALA A 536 -9.08 -11.87 13.56
C ALA A 536 -7.97 -11.71 12.50
N ASN A 537 -8.02 -10.64 11.69
CA ASN A 537 -6.96 -10.32 10.74
C ASN A 537 -5.67 -9.90 11.46
N ALA A 538 -5.80 -9.16 12.56
CA ALA A 538 -4.68 -8.78 13.41
C ALA A 538 -3.94 -10.01 13.98
N ALA A 539 -4.67 -11.08 14.32
CA ALA A 539 -4.06 -12.35 14.74
C ALA A 539 -3.29 -13.05 13.60
N TYR A 540 -3.82 -13.06 12.37
CA TYR A 540 -3.09 -13.52 11.18
C TYR A 540 -1.79 -12.71 11.00
N THR A 541 -1.90 -11.38 11.06
CA THR A 541 -0.80 -10.43 10.87
C THR A 541 0.29 -10.63 11.92
N SER A 542 -0.09 -10.85 13.18
CA SER A 542 0.84 -11.20 14.26
C SER A 542 1.58 -12.51 13.96
N GLY A 543 0.88 -13.52 13.43
CA GLY A 543 1.51 -14.77 13.00
C GLY A 543 2.51 -14.59 11.85
N MET A 544 2.21 -13.72 10.88
CA MET A 544 3.14 -13.39 9.80
C MET A 544 4.40 -12.72 10.33
N PHE A 545 4.27 -11.72 11.22
CA PHE A 545 5.44 -11.13 11.88
C PHE A 545 6.23 -12.14 12.70
N GLY A 546 5.56 -13.08 13.39
CA GLY A 546 6.20 -14.18 14.08
C GLY A 546 7.05 -15.05 13.15
N ALA A 547 6.49 -15.44 12.00
CA ALA A 547 7.20 -16.18 10.96
C ALA A 547 8.42 -15.39 10.44
N PHE A 548 8.28 -14.09 10.16
CA PHE A 548 9.39 -13.26 9.67
C PHE A 548 10.51 -13.11 10.71
N VAL A 549 10.18 -13.00 12.00
CA VAL A 549 11.17 -12.95 13.08
C VAL A 549 11.92 -14.27 13.17
N ARG A 550 11.21 -15.41 13.17
CA ARG A 550 11.80 -16.75 13.29
C ARG A 550 12.64 -17.12 12.06
N GLN A 551 12.23 -16.70 10.86
CA GLN A 551 12.98 -16.88 9.60
C GLN A 551 13.88 -15.68 9.27
N GLY A 552 14.19 -14.83 10.25
CA GLY A 552 14.85 -13.53 10.06
C GLY A 552 16.30 -13.60 9.57
N ASP A 553 16.87 -14.79 9.39
CA ASP A 553 18.18 -14.95 8.75
C ASP A 553 18.09 -14.60 7.25
N ALA A 554 17.06 -15.13 6.59
CA ALA A 554 16.75 -14.88 5.19
C ALA A 554 15.70 -13.77 5.03
N VAL A 555 14.63 -13.77 5.82
CA VAL A 555 13.56 -12.75 5.71
C VAL A 555 14.03 -11.44 6.33
N ARG A 556 14.48 -10.52 5.49
CA ARG A 556 15.01 -9.21 5.95
C ARG A 556 14.06 -8.06 5.70
N ARG A 557 13.05 -8.26 4.86
CA ARG A 557 12.14 -7.21 4.42
C ARG A 557 10.76 -7.80 4.18
N ALA A 558 9.72 -7.04 4.47
CA ALA A 558 8.35 -7.41 4.17
C ALA A 558 7.51 -6.14 4.04
N SER A 559 6.62 -6.07 3.05
CA SER A 559 5.75 -4.91 2.85
C SER A 559 4.29 -5.34 2.83
N HIS A 560 3.55 -4.91 3.84
CA HIS A 560 2.11 -5.21 3.89
C HIS A 560 1.40 -4.39 2.83
N THR A 561 0.58 -5.06 2.01
CA THR A 561 -0.15 -4.41 0.94
C THR A 561 -1.27 -3.52 1.49
N HIS A 562 -1.48 -2.34 0.90
CA HIS A 562 -2.54 -1.38 1.26
C HIS A 562 -2.46 -0.73 2.66
N MET A 563 -1.44 -1.02 3.49
CA MET A 563 -1.21 -0.30 4.76
C MET A 563 0.04 0.59 4.66
N PRO A 564 0.02 1.89 5.02
CA PRO A 564 -1.12 2.78 5.30
C PRO A 564 -1.41 3.76 4.14
N ILE A 565 -1.09 3.41 2.90
CA ILE A 565 -0.90 4.43 1.86
C ILE A 565 -2.21 4.97 1.26
N LYS A 566 -3.28 4.17 1.26
CA LYS A 566 -4.57 4.58 0.65
C LYS A 566 -5.38 5.54 1.55
N GLN A 567 -4.93 6.77 1.84
CA GLN A 567 -5.66 7.68 2.75
C GLN A 567 -7.07 8.11 2.32
N PHE A 568 -7.53 7.70 1.13
CA PHE A 568 -8.86 8.04 0.65
C PHE A 568 -9.95 7.14 1.29
N PRO A 569 -11.10 7.71 1.69
CA PRO A 569 -12.17 7.02 2.44
C PRO A 569 -12.76 5.73 1.88
N ASP A 570 -12.62 5.47 0.58
CA ASP A 570 -13.13 4.27 -0.09
C ASP A 570 -12.11 3.12 -0.04
N THR A 571 -11.71 2.72 1.17
CA THR A 571 -10.67 1.69 1.34
C THR A 571 -10.99 0.61 2.38
N GLY A 572 -12.18 0.66 3.01
CA GLY A 572 -12.73 -0.50 3.74
C GLY A 572 -11.90 -0.96 4.94
N GLY A 573 -11.72 -0.10 5.95
CA GLY A 573 -11.05 -0.44 7.21
C GLY A 573 -9.51 -0.46 7.16
N THR A 574 -8.90 -0.44 5.97
CA THR A 574 -7.44 -0.30 5.78
C THR A 574 -6.89 1.01 6.35
N ASN A 575 -7.75 2.04 6.47
CA ASN A 575 -7.37 3.42 6.78
C ASN A 575 -8.23 4.06 7.88
N ALA A 576 -8.66 3.25 8.86
CA ALA A 576 -9.31 3.79 10.06
C ALA A 576 -8.33 4.71 10.79
N THR A 577 -8.74 5.96 11.06
CA THR A 577 -8.25 6.69 12.25
C THR A 577 -9.25 6.36 13.33
N PRO A 578 -8.89 5.94 14.55
CA PRO A 578 -7.55 5.50 14.94
C PRO A 578 -7.17 4.22 14.18
N LEU A 579 -5.87 3.86 14.26
CA LEU A 579 -5.30 2.69 13.57
C LEU A 579 -6.22 1.46 13.66
N SER A 580 -6.37 0.76 12.54
CA SER A 580 -7.07 -0.53 12.49
C SER A 580 -6.39 -1.56 13.41
N PRO A 581 -7.07 -2.65 13.80
CA PRO A 581 -6.42 -3.74 14.54
C PRO A 581 -5.13 -4.26 13.91
N VAL A 582 -5.09 -4.41 12.58
CA VAL A 582 -3.89 -4.85 11.83
C VAL A 582 -2.76 -3.83 11.97
N ALA A 583 -3.03 -2.54 11.73
CA ALA A 583 -2.06 -1.47 11.89
C ALA A 583 -1.54 -1.35 13.33
N ARG A 584 -2.42 -1.55 14.32
CA ARG A 584 -2.03 -1.53 15.73
C ARG A 584 -1.17 -2.74 16.10
N VAL A 585 -1.40 -3.92 15.52
CA VAL A 585 -0.51 -5.08 15.70
C VAL A 585 0.87 -4.83 15.10
N GLN A 586 0.96 -4.22 13.92
CA GLN A 586 2.26 -3.80 13.38
C GLN A 586 2.98 -2.86 14.36
N GLN A 587 2.31 -1.81 14.84
CA GLN A 587 2.88 -0.89 15.81
C GLN A 587 3.37 -1.61 17.08
N LEU A 588 2.60 -2.58 17.60
CA LEU A 588 2.99 -3.35 18.78
C LEU A 588 4.33 -4.09 18.60
N TYR A 589 4.58 -4.65 17.41
CA TYR A 589 5.83 -5.31 17.06
C TYR A 589 6.95 -4.28 16.79
N ALA A 590 6.66 -3.26 15.99
CA ALA A 590 7.65 -2.30 15.52
C ALA A 590 8.22 -1.41 16.64
N GLU A 591 7.41 -1.02 17.62
CA GLU A 591 7.85 -0.30 18.83
C GLU A 591 8.98 -1.02 19.62
N VAL A 592 9.14 -2.33 19.44
CA VAL A 592 10.25 -3.09 20.06
C VAL A 592 11.57 -2.77 19.36
N LEU A 593 11.56 -2.65 18.03
CA LEU A 593 12.76 -2.44 17.21
C LEU A 593 13.09 -0.95 16.99
N ALA A 594 12.14 -0.05 17.24
CA ALA A 594 12.23 1.39 16.97
C ALA A 594 13.34 2.15 17.72
N ASP A 595 13.92 1.58 18.78
CA ASP A 595 14.98 2.24 19.56
C ASP A 595 16.41 2.02 19.02
N GLY A 596 16.54 1.31 17.90
CA GLY A 596 17.81 1.06 17.22
C GLY A 596 18.70 0.02 17.91
N ARG A 597 18.20 -0.70 18.92
CA ARG A 597 18.90 -1.85 19.49
C ARG A 597 18.86 -3.05 18.53
N SER A 598 19.86 -3.91 18.66
CA SER A 598 19.89 -5.19 17.96
C SER A 598 19.14 -6.23 18.78
N TRP A 599 18.05 -6.72 18.20
CA TRP A 599 17.19 -7.75 18.77
C TRP A 599 17.40 -9.07 18.06
N HIS A 600 17.46 -10.16 18.81
CA HIS A 600 17.72 -11.50 18.30
C HIS A 600 16.55 -12.40 18.65
N ALA A 601 16.13 -13.25 17.73
CA ALA A 601 15.09 -14.23 17.99
C ALA A 601 15.58 -15.27 19.00
N LEU A 602 14.65 -15.79 19.80
CA LEU A 602 14.87 -16.91 20.70
C LEU A 602 14.05 -18.13 20.27
N GLY A 603 14.56 -19.32 20.60
CA GLY A 603 13.83 -20.56 20.51
C GLY A 603 12.59 -20.53 21.40
N VAL A 604 11.44 -20.90 20.83
CA VAL A 604 10.15 -20.93 21.53
C VAL A 604 9.48 -22.28 21.29
N ASP A 605 9.16 -22.98 22.37
CA ASP A 605 8.36 -24.21 22.33
C ASP A 605 6.91 -23.90 22.76
N VAL A 606 5.95 -24.27 21.91
CA VAL A 606 4.51 -24.11 22.23
C VAL A 606 3.88 -25.49 22.49
N GLY A 607 3.53 -25.73 23.74
CA GLY A 607 2.75 -26.88 24.19
C GLY A 607 1.26 -26.54 24.34
N GLY A 608 0.39 -27.50 24.03
CA GLY A 608 -1.05 -27.35 24.27
C GLY A 608 -1.91 -27.97 23.17
N PRO A 609 -3.20 -27.58 23.11
CA PRO A 609 -4.09 -27.99 22.04
C PRO A 609 -3.64 -27.50 20.67
N THR A 610 -3.78 -28.40 19.71
CA THR A 610 -3.47 -28.18 18.30
C THR A 610 -4.69 -28.52 17.46
N ARG A 611 -4.72 -28.02 16.23
CA ARG A 611 -5.68 -28.44 15.19
C ARG A 611 -4.98 -28.97 13.96
N THR A 612 -5.76 -29.63 13.14
CA THR A 612 -5.41 -29.86 11.75
C THR A 612 -6.00 -28.72 10.92
N LEU A 613 -5.18 -28.11 10.07
CA LEU A 613 -5.62 -27.25 8.97
C LEU A 613 -5.94 -28.17 7.79
N PRO A 614 -7.17 -28.19 7.27
CA PRO A 614 -7.46 -28.89 6.03
C PRO A 614 -6.89 -28.11 4.83
N GLU A 615 -6.78 -28.79 3.68
CA GLU A 615 -6.48 -28.10 2.42
C GLU A 615 -7.58 -27.06 2.15
N LEU A 616 -7.21 -25.83 1.80
CA LEU A 616 -8.16 -24.74 1.56
C LEU A 616 -7.72 -23.93 0.34
N GLY A 617 -8.61 -23.92 -0.66
CA GLY A 617 -8.41 -23.20 -1.91
C GLY A 617 -7.15 -23.67 -2.63
N THR A 618 -6.42 -22.72 -3.22
CA THR A 618 -5.20 -22.98 -4.00
C THR A 618 -3.90 -22.71 -3.22
N ARG A 619 -3.98 -22.38 -1.93
CA ARG A 619 -2.83 -21.86 -1.17
C ARG A 619 -2.54 -22.60 0.13
N ILE A 620 -3.57 -23.13 0.78
CA ILE A 620 -3.39 -23.78 2.08
C ILE A 620 -3.36 -25.29 1.87
N GLN A 621 -2.26 -25.91 2.28
CA GLN A 621 -2.08 -27.36 2.29
C GLN A 621 -2.52 -27.93 3.63
N ARG A 622 -2.83 -29.23 3.66
CA ARG A 622 -3.18 -29.90 4.91
C ARG A 622 -1.98 -29.89 5.86
N MET A 623 -2.18 -29.37 7.08
CA MET A 623 -1.17 -29.33 8.12
C MET A 623 -1.71 -29.89 9.44
N GLU A 624 -1.02 -30.87 10.04
CA GLU A 624 -1.41 -31.43 11.34
C GLU A 624 -0.62 -30.80 12.48
N GLY A 625 -1.23 -30.70 13.66
CA GLY A 625 -0.50 -30.26 14.86
C GLY A 625 -0.28 -28.75 14.96
N VAL A 626 -1.06 -27.95 14.21
CA VAL A 626 -0.96 -26.49 14.26
C VAL A 626 -1.48 -25.97 15.60
N PRO A 627 -0.65 -25.31 16.43
CA PRO A 627 -1.05 -24.87 17.76
C PRO A 627 -2.15 -23.83 17.77
N TYR A 628 -2.87 -23.72 18.87
CA TYR A 628 -3.90 -22.67 19.04
C TYR A 628 -3.30 -21.33 19.39
N VAL A 629 -2.10 -21.34 19.97
CA VAL A 629 -1.30 -20.17 20.29
C VAL A 629 -0.14 -20.12 19.33
N ASP A 630 0.16 -18.96 18.76
CA ASP A 630 1.49 -18.70 18.19
C ASP A 630 2.28 -17.84 19.17
N ALA A 631 3.59 -18.05 19.22
CA ALA A 631 4.47 -17.34 20.14
C ALA A 631 5.84 -17.04 19.50
N THR A 632 6.33 -15.83 19.76
CA THR A 632 7.61 -15.33 19.25
C THR A 632 8.32 -14.61 20.37
N ALA A 633 9.62 -14.81 20.54
CA ALA A 633 10.40 -14.11 21.55
C ALA A 633 11.65 -13.50 20.94
N VAL A 634 11.98 -12.30 21.43
CA VAL A 634 13.20 -11.57 21.04
C VAL A 634 13.91 -11.04 22.28
N VAL A 635 15.24 -11.01 22.22
CA VAL A 635 16.09 -10.47 23.28
C VAL A 635 17.05 -9.43 22.72
N ASP A 636 17.26 -8.35 23.46
CA ASP A 636 18.20 -7.30 23.06
C ASP A 636 19.64 -7.60 23.49
N ASP A 637 20.60 -7.15 22.70
CA ASP A 637 22.04 -7.35 22.94
C ASP A 637 22.60 -6.67 24.21
N ALA A 638 21.98 -5.59 24.67
CA ALA A 638 22.59 -4.65 25.61
C ALA A 638 22.03 -4.75 27.03
N SER A 639 20.70 -4.77 27.19
CA SER A 639 20.03 -4.86 28.48
C SER A 639 19.62 -6.27 28.87
N GLU A 640 19.65 -7.22 27.92
CA GLU A 640 19.02 -8.54 28.06
C GLU A 640 17.51 -8.41 28.38
N GLU A 641 16.87 -7.34 27.88
CA GLU A 641 15.42 -7.18 27.88
C GLU A 641 14.83 -8.26 26.97
N LEU A 642 13.87 -9.00 27.52
CA LEU A 642 13.15 -10.03 26.80
C LEU A 642 11.77 -9.52 26.44
N VAL A 643 11.39 -9.68 25.18
CA VAL A 643 10.01 -9.44 24.72
C VAL A 643 9.43 -10.72 24.17
N VAL A 644 8.23 -11.08 24.65
CA VAL A 644 7.46 -12.23 24.15
C VAL A 644 6.16 -11.72 23.54
N PHE A 645 5.84 -12.21 22.35
CA PHE A 645 4.56 -12.02 21.70
C PHE A 645 3.76 -13.32 21.77
N LEU A 646 2.47 -13.21 22.10
CA LEU A 646 1.55 -14.34 22.13
C LEU A 646 0.33 -13.99 21.26
N THR A 647 -0.14 -14.96 20.47
CA THR A 647 -1.32 -14.78 19.62
C THR A 647 -2.29 -15.93 19.82
N ASN A 648 -3.53 -15.64 20.23
CA ASN A 648 -4.61 -16.62 20.20
C ASN A 648 -5.17 -16.72 18.78
N ARG A 649 -4.91 -17.83 18.08
CA ARG A 649 -5.40 -18.08 16.71
C ARG A 649 -6.82 -18.66 16.67
N ASN A 650 -7.45 -18.85 17.82
CA ASN A 650 -8.84 -19.25 17.93
C ASN A 650 -9.76 -18.01 17.90
N LEU A 651 -10.84 -18.09 17.15
CA LEU A 651 -11.84 -17.04 16.97
C LEU A 651 -13.11 -17.30 17.81
N SER A 652 -13.20 -18.43 18.50
CA SER A 652 -14.37 -18.82 19.29
C SER A 652 -14.13 -18.87 20.80
N HIS A 653 -12.89 -19.12 21.23
CA HIS A 653 -12.57 -19.49 22.60
C HIS A 653 -11.36 -18.73 23.15
N GLU A 654 -11.51 -18.31 24.39
CA GLU A 654 -10.43 -17.76 25.20
C GLU A 654 -9.40 -18.85 25.56
N GLY A 655 -8.14 -18.45 25.66
CA GLY A 655 -7.03 -19.28 26.10
C GLY A 655 -6.39 -18.74 27.37
N THR A 656 -5.82 -19.62 28.19
CA THR A 656 -4.88 -19.24 29.24
C THR A 656 -3.50 -19.79 28.88
N VAL A 657 -2.50 -18.93 28.82
CA VAL A 657 -1.13 -19.29 28.43
C VAL A 657 -0.22 -19.17 29.64
N SER A 658 0.41 -20.28 30.03
CA SER A 658 1.50 -20.31 30.99
C SER A 658 2.81 -20.09 30.25
N VAL A 659 3.44 -18.92 30.41
CA VAL A 659 4.75 -18.60 29.84
C VAL A 659 5.83 -19.00 30.84
N ASP A 660 6.66 -19.98 30.51
CA ASP A 660 7.84 -20.39 31.27
C ASP A 660 9.06 -19.59 30.82
N LEU A 661 9.56 -18.74 31.71
CA LEU A 661 10.71 -17.85 31.53
C LEU A 661 11.96 -18.36 32.28
N ASP A 662 11.94 -19.61 32.76
CA ASP A 662 12.88 -20.21 33.70
C ASP A 662 12.85 -19.58 35.11
N ALA A 663 13.26 -20.36 36.11
CA ALA A 663 13.27 -19.99 37.52
C ALA A 663 14.16 -18.77 37.83
N ASP A 664 15.12 -18.46 36.95
CA ASP A 664 15.98 -17.28 37.07
C ASP A 664 15.23 -15.97 36.74
N ALA A 665 14.05 -16.04 36.13
CA ALA A 665 13.14 -14.91 35.94
C ALA A 665 12.23 -14.66 37.15
N ALA A 666 12.23 -15.52 38.18
CA ALA A 666 11.33 -15.41 39.33
C ALA A 666 11.42 -14.03 40.01
N GLY A 667 10.26 -13.39 40.20
CA GLY A 667 10.14 -12.07 40.81
C GLY A 667 10.48 -10.89 39.90
N ARG A 668 10.81 -11.11 38.62
CA ARG A 668 10.92 -10.03 37.63
C ARG A 668 9.55 -9.40 37.36
N SER A 669 9.57 -8.11 37.02
CA SER A 669 8.38 -7.36 36.62
C SER A 669 8.13 -7.57 35.14
N VAL A 670 6.87 -7.79 34.76
CA VAL A 670 6.49 -7.94 33.36
C VAL A 670 5.44 -6.89 33.03
N THR A 671 5.71 -6.05 32.03
CA THR A 671 4.68 -5.18 31.45
C THR A 671 3.93 -6.00 30.42
N VAL A 672 2.62 -6.17 30.62
CA VAL A 672 1.75 -6.92 29.72
C VAL A 672 0.83 -5.95 29.01
N GLU A 673 0.81 -6.02 27.69
CA GLU A 673 -0.11 -5.28 26.83
C GLU A 673 -0.88 -6.29 25.98
N VAL A 674 -2.21 -6.28 26.07
CA VAL A 674 -3.08 -7.21 25.33
C VAL A 674 -4.02 -6.41 24.44
N LEU A 675 -3.87 -6.56 23.13
CA LEU A 675 -4.86 -6.14 22.14
C LEU A 675 -5.90 -7.25 21.99
N GLU A 676 -7.15 -6.92 22.27
CA GLU A 676 -8.26 -7.89 22.20
C GLU A 676 -9.53 -7.25 21.63
N PRO A 677 -10.44 -8.05 21.05
CA PRO A 677 -11.71 -7.53 20.57
C PRO A 677 -12.53 -6.86 21.68
N THR A 678 -13.26 -5.80 21.32
CA THR A 678 -14.20 -5.15 22.24
C THR A 678 -15.38 -6.07 22.56
N GLU A 679 -15.97 -6.69 21.54
CA GLU A 679 -17.07 -7.65 21.67
C GLU A 679 -16.80 -8.97 20.91
N SER A 680 -16.48 -8.89 19.62
CA SER A 680 -16.25 -10.06 18.75
C SER A 680 -14.97 -9.91 17.91
N PRO A 681 -14.26 -11.02 17.63
CA PRO A 681 -13.09 -11.00 16.74
C PRO A 681 -13.39 -10.61 15.29
N HIS A 682 -14.68 -10.56 14.95
CA HIS A 682 -15.20 -10.26 13.61
C HIS A 682 -15.74 -8.84 13.47
N ASP A 683 -15.78 -8.07 14.55
CA ASP A 683 -16.22 -6.68 14.48
C ASP A 683 -15.13 -5.87 13.77
N SER A 684 -15.55 -5.09 12.77
CA SER A 684 -14.69 -4.20 12.02
C SER A 684 -14.60 -2.84 12.70
N GLN A 685 -13.44 -2.19 12.61
CA GLN A 685 -13.24 -0.83 13.10
C GLN A 685 -14.03 0.14 12.22
N GLU A 686 -15.09 0.72 12.77
CA GLU A 686 -15.98 1.64 12.04
C GLU A 686 -15.79 3.09 12.49
N SER A 687 -15.55 3.30 13.79
CA SER A 687 -15.35 4.64 14.36
C SER A 687 -14.10 5.32 13.81
N ARG A 688 -14.26 6.58 13.39
CA ARG A 688 -13.15 7.42 12.92
C ARG A 688 -12.40 8.20 14.01
N THR A 689 -12.83 8.09 15.26
CA THR A 689 -12.36 8.96 16.35
C THR A 689 -11.77 8.21 17.54
N GLU A 690 -12.24 6.99 17.79
CA GLU A 690 -11.78 6.12 18.87
C GLU A 690 -11.88 4.65 18.47
N PRO A 691 -11.03 3.75 19.00
CA PRO A 691 -11.12 2.34 18.67
C PRO A 691 -12.44 1.75 19.17
N ASP A 692 -13.14 1.01 18.31
CA ASP A 692 -14.40 0.34 18.66
C ASP A 692 -14.37 -1.16 18.37
N ALA A 693 -13.55 -1.62 17.43
CA ALA A 693 -13.32 -3.05 17.18
C ALA A 693 -12.40 -3.72 18.20
N TYR A 694 -11.51 -2.94 18.83
CA TYR A 694 -10.51 -3.46 19.77
C TYR A 694 -10.30 -2.54 20.97
N ARG A 695 -9.75 -3.13 22.02
CA ARG A 695 -9.20 -2.41 23.18
C ARG A 695 -7.82 -2.94 23.53
N ILE A 696 -7.08 -2.13 24.26
CA ILE A 696 -5.75 -2.48 24.73
C ILE A 696 -5.74 -2.43 26.26
N ASP A 697 -5.54 -3.59 26.86
CA ASP A 697 -5.43 -3.74 28.30
C ASP A 697 -3.94 -3.74 28.68
N HIS A 698 -3.55 -2.82 29.57
CA HIS A 698 -2.20 -2.73 30.11
C HIS A 698 -2.19 -3.18 31.57
N SER A 699 -1.27 -4.08 31.93
CA SER A 699 -1.03 -4.47 33.30
C SER A 699 0.47 -4.62 33.61
N THR A 700 0.78 -4.73 34.90
CA THR A 700 2.12 -5.05 35.37
C THR A 700 2.00 -6.26 36.27
N GLU A 701 2.58 -7.36 35.82
CA GLU A 701 2.58 -8.63 36.53
C GLU A 701 3.97 -8.91 37.11
N THR A 702 4.05 -9.97 37.92
CA THR A 702 5.32 -10.44 38.49
C THR A 702 5.45 -11.92 38.22
N VAL A 703 6.60 -12.32 37.67
CA VAL A 703 6.90 -13.73 37.42
C VAL A 703 6.85 -14.51 38.74
N SER A 704 6.19 -15.65 38.73
CA SER A 704 6.00 -16.50 39.91
C SER A 704 7.32 -17.08 40.44
N ASP A 705 7.26 -17.67 41.63
CA ASP A 705 8.43 -18.31 42.26
C ASP A 705 8.97 -19.52 41.45
N ASP A 706 8.14 -20.12 40.61
CA ASP A 706 8.50 -21.23 39.70
C ASP A 706 8.91 -20.77 38.29
N GLY A 707 9.05 -19.46 38.05
CA GLY A 707 9.55 -18.92 36.79
C GLY A 707 8.49 -18.72 35.71
N THR A 708 7.21 -18.84 36.06
CA THR A 708 6.11 -18.79 35.09
C THR A 708 5.26 -17.52 35.21
N LEU A 709 4.55 -17.19 34.14
CA LEU A 709 3.57 -16.11 34.10
C LEU A 709 2.33 -16.58 33.35
N GLU A 710 1.16 -16.43 33.97
CA GLU A 710 -0.12 -16.76 33.36
C GLU A 710 -0.71 -15.54 32.64
N VAL A 711 -1.04 -15.68 31.36
CA VAL A 711 -1.68 -14.64 30.55
C VAL A 711 -3.01 -15.18 29.99
N ALA A 712 -4.09 -14.43 30.21
CA ALA A 712 -5.38 -14.72 29.60
C ALA A 712 -5.47 -14.02 28.24
N LEU A 713 -5.90 -14.76 27.21
CA LEU A 713 -6.08 -14.26 25.85
C LEU A 713 -7.52 -14.51 25.41
N ALA A 714 -8.26 -13.43 25.15
CA ALA A 714 -9.55 -13.52 24.45
C ALA A 714 -9.37 -14.15 23.04
N PRO A 715 -10.45 -14.57 22.36
CA PRO A 715 -10.36 -14.99 20.95
C PRO A 715 -9.68 -13.91 20.10
N SER A 716 -8.77 -14.30 19.20
CA SER A 716 -7.94 -13.42 18.35
C SER A 716 -7.01 -12.43 19.08
N ALA A 717 -6.87 -12.50 20.40
CA ALA A 717 -6.05 -11.55 21.14
C ALA A 717 -4.55 -11.71 20.81
N VAL A 718 -3.85 -10.57 20.74
CA VAL A 718 -2.40 -10.47 20.58
C VAL A 718 -1.83 -9.77 21.82
N ALA A 719 -0.88 -10.42 22.50
CA ALA A 719 -0.24 -9.88 23.68
C ALA A 719 1.25 -9.65 23.45
N ARG A 720 1.77 -8.55 24.00
CA ARG A 720 3.20 -8.24 24.13
C ARG A 720 3.57 -8.21 25.61
N LEU A 721 4.58 -8.97 25.97
CA LEU A 721 5.12 -9.06 27.31
C LEU A 721 6.54 -8.52 27.29
N ARG A 722 6.82 -7.43 28.02
CA ARG A 722 8.18 -6.89 28.18
C ARG A 722 8.69 -7.23 29.57
N ILE A 723 9.81 -7.95 29.63
CA ILE A 723 10.44 -8.44 30.86
C ILE A 723 11.76 -7.71 31.06
N ASP A 724 11.83 -6.91 32.13
CA ASP A 724 13.01 -6.14 32.54
C ASP A 724 14.07 -6.98 33.30
#